data_AF-A0A3B9YLV4-F1
#
_entry.id   AF-A0A3B9YLV4-F1
#
_cell.length_a   1.000
_cell.length_b   1.000
_cell.length_c   1.000
_cell.angle_alpha   90.00
_cell.angle_beta   90.00
_cell.angle_gamma   90.00
#
_symmetry.space_group_name_H-M   'P 1'
#
loop_
_entity.id
_entity.type
_entity.pdbx_description
1 polymer ?
#
loop_
_entity_poly.entity_id
_entity_poly.type
_entity_poly.pdbx_seq_one_letter_code
_entity_poly.pdbx_strand_id
1 'polypeptide(L)'
;MPERVVFHDPAYPSSWVAEPGVIAESLEHFGGYRILGAKALKSWMEERISAGIPNTICVMAQGVAPDTVYESPDASCLIRRYMDAGGRVVWIGDMPFVFMGSRFRGKVDRWAWHAVLGLHLHRGILHKSCEVPPEGLTWGVPQGHGESGAICAKASEVSAALVVHGEYASTFFLNLNPAFPQSGFLRVSGGGFSADGAGIDLLLRLSAHGIGEARPGHWLFHEEPAPASAEPGLPGELVETGELRVDRARALEKLMDYQLPDPALFVLPWVRAAAAAGAQRVFFHKEPEGLLMRFDGELFTRGNLEDPWAALFAEEPREGRDAHAARRQLALGLLGALRTRPTELRVQSGDCALLARGLDDLSVSSLQPGEPQTLIRVRWRFWSRTRSNLVGQALEAVRKACLHSRLKIRIEEEELKAPAEAEGLPSVSFEAESVRGWLTVPPPLAFASRLEIHQHGVLVGRSEVWTWPNNVTGWVDTDRIGLNLSQSGVVRDARFDALMAALAGPIQELTMKVLPLVERDLPEAARLAMASPYCRAQWAAHAEHPVSFDVKTARWKRGVLGAKLLRMLQLDSRASTLELIRRTAWLACWLRMGAGSVPKETPLYFSADGGVLSQGRLEELAAGGELRYVTSPRPDLPDGKDVLWATGWSDWRPLEAFKLKCVD
;
A
#
# COMPACT_ATOMS: atom_id res chain seq x y z
N MET A 1 -2.08 18.16 23.48
CA MET A 1 -2.81 17.52 22.36
C MET A 1 -3.35 16.19 22.85
N PRO A 2 -4.55 15.76 22.44
CA PRO A 2 -5.11 14.47 22.84
C PRO A 2 -4.15 13.35 22.40
N GLU A 3 -3.94 12.35 23.25
CA GLU A 3 -3.14 11.20 22.86
C GLU A 3 -3.93 10.32 21.88
N ARG A 4 -3.25 9.91 20.81
CA ARG A 4 -3.83 9.15 19.70
C ARG A 4 -2.99 7.91 19.48
N VAL A 5 -3.63 6.74 19.54
CA VAL A 5 -2.98 5.45 19.30
C VAL A 5 -3.78 4.65 18.28
N VAL A 6 -3.08 3.86 17.48
CA VAL A 6 -3.68 2.90 16.56
C VAL A 6 -3.19 1.51 16.94
N PHE A 7 -4.13 0.59 17.11
CA PHE A 7 -3.82 -0.82 17.33
C PHE A 7 -3.48 -1.48 15.99
N HIS A 8 -2.23 -1.95 15.89
CA HIS A 8 -1.78 -2.84 14.83
C HIS A 8 -0.70 -3.77 15.37
N ASP A 9 -0.97 -5.07 15.32
CA ASP A 9 -0.07 -6.13 15.71
C ASP A 9 -0.13 -7.24 14.64
N PRO A 10 0.93 -7.41 13.83
CA PRO A 10 0.98 -8.46 12.79
C PRO A 10 0.80 -9.88 13.33
N ALA A 11 0.96 -10.11 14.64
CA ALA A 11 0.70 -11.41 15.25
C ALA A 11 -0.79 -11.71 15.48
N TYR A 12 -1.68 -10.73 15.27
CA TYR A 12 -3.14 -10.88 15.38
C TYR A 12 -3.79 -10.88 14.00
N PRO A 13 -4.95 -11.56 13.84
CA PRO A 13 -5.68 -11.56 12.57
C PRO A 13 -6.33 -10.19 12.29
N SER A 14 -6.66 -9.93 11.03
CA SER A 14 -7.61 -8.88 10.65
C SER A 14 -8.91 -9.48 10.15
N SER A 15 -10.01 -8.72 10.25
CA SER A 15 -11.29 -9.09 9.66
C SER A 15 -11.95 -7.90 8.97
N TRP A 16 -12.27 -8.08 7.69
CA TRP A 16 -12.92 -7.08 6.84
C TRP A 16 -12.16 -5.75 6.75
N VAL A 17 -10.85 -5.78 6.99
CA VAL A 17 -9.95 -4.65 6.76
C VAL A 17 -8.87 -5.10 5.80
N ALA A 18 -8.77 -4.41 4.65
CA ALA A 18 -7.66 -4.56 3.73
C ALA A 18 -6.47 -3.77 4.27
N GLU A 19 -5.33 -4.44 4.43
CA GLU A 19 -4.03 -3.79 4.71
C GLU A 19 -4.00 -2.96 6.01
N PRO A 20 -4.32 -3.57 7.17
CA PRO A 20 -4.38 -2.86 8.45
C PRO A 20 -3.05 -2.18 8.84
N GLY A 21 -1.91 -2.68 8.34
CA GLY A 21 -0.61 -2.06 8.53
C GLY A 21 -0.49 -0.71 7.80
N VAL A 22 -0.96 -0.63 6.54
CA VAL A 22 -0.97 0.62 5.76
C VAL A 22 -1.87 1.65 6.42
N ILE A 23 -3.01 1.23 6.96
CA ILE A 23 -3.91 2.11 7.72
C ILE A 23 -3.21 2.65 8.96
N ALA A 24 -2.55 1.79 9.74
CA ALA A 24 -1.82 2.21 10.94
C ALA A 24 -0.67 3.18 10.63
N GLU A 25 0.12 2.89 9.60
CA GLU A 25 1.20 3.76 9.11
C GLU A 25 0.67 5.10 8.60
N SER A 26 -0.47 5.10 7.90
CA SER A 26 -1.12 6.32 7.43
C SER A 26 -1.64 7.17 8.58
N LEU A 27 -2.27 6.56 9.59
CA LEU A 27 -2.71 7.27 10.79
C LEU A 27 -1.52 7.83 11.59
N GLU A 28 -0.42 7.10 11.69
CA GLU A 28 0.80 7.61 12.31
C GLU A 28 1.35 8.81 11.54
N HIS A 29 1.52 8.66 10.23
CA HIS A 29 2.12 9.66 9.36
C HIS A 29 1.28 10.94 9.26
N PHE A 30 -0.02 10.80 9.00
CA PHE A 30 -0.89 11.96 8.74
C PHE A 30 -1.66 12.44 9.98
N GLY A 31 -2.00 11.54 10.90
CA GLY A 31 -2.84 11.84 12.08
C GLY A 31 -2.07 12.03 13.38
N GLY A 32 -0.76 11.77 13.39
CA GLY A 32 0.09 11.80 14.58
C GLY A 32 -0.24 10.69 15.58
N TYR A 33 -0.81 9.58 15.11
CA TYR A 33 -1.09 8.41 15.94
C TYR A 33 0.19 7.67 16.29
N ARG A 34 0.22 6.98 17.43
CA ARG A 34 1.28 6.03 17.76
C ARG A 34 0.80 4.61 17.48
N ILE A 35 1.58 3.83 16.75
CA ILE A 35 1.26 2.42 16.52
C ILE A 35 1.58 1.61 17.79
N LEU A 36 0.58 0.91 18.33
CA LEU A 36 0.73 0.03 19.49
C LEU A 36 0.33 -1.41 19.15
N GLY A 37 1.21 -2.36 19.45
CA GLY A 37 0.87 -3.79 19.48
C GLY A 37 0.05 -4.17 20.71
N ALA A 38 -0.42 -5.42 20.78
CA ALA A 38 -1.45 -5.84 21.76
C ALA A 38 -1.05 -5.66 23.24
N LYS A 39 0.21 -5.95 23.58
CA LYS A 39 0.73 -5.78 24.95
C LYS A 39 0.89 -4.31 25.33
N ALA A 40 1.41 -3.49 24.41
CA ALA A 40 1.61 -2.06 24.64
C ALA A 40 0.27 -1.34 24.75
N LEU A 41 -0.72 -1.74 23.95
CA LEU A 41 -2.08 -1.22 24.02
C LEU A 41 -2.72 -1.47 25.38
N LYS A 42 -2.59 -2.70 25.92
CA LYS A 42 -3.07 -3.04 27.26
C LYS A 42 -2.51 -2.11 28.32
N SER A 43 -1.18 -2.01 28.40
CA SER A 43 -0.51 -1.17 29.39
C SER A 43 -0.92 0.29 29.25
N TRP A 44 -1.04 0.79 28.02
CA TRP A 44 -1.49 2.15 27.74
C TRP A 44 -2.93 2.39 28.23
N MET A 45 -3.88 1.49 27.96
CA MET A 45 -5.27 1.63 28.44
C MET A 45 -5.35 1.60 29.98
N GLU A 46 -4.63 0.68 30.63
CA GLU A 46 -4.57 0.59 32.11
C GLU A 46 -4.02 1.90 32.72
N GLU A 47 -3.00 2.49 32.11
CA GLU A 47 -2.42 3.76 32.53
C GLU A 47 -3.43 4.92 32.39
N ARG A 48 -4.18 5.00 31.29
CA ARG A 48 -5.15 6.08 31.07
C ARG A 48 -6.35 5.99 32.02
N ILE A 49 -6.81 4.78 32.31
CA ILE A 49 -7.87 4.55 33.31
C ILE A 49 -7.36 4.96 34.70
N SER A 50 -6.20 4.47 35.11
CA SER A 50 -5.67 4.74 36.46
C SER A 50 -5.27 6.19 36.69
N ALA A 51 -4.75 6.87 35.66
CA ALA A 51 -4.41 8.29 35.71
C ALA A 51 -5.63 9.22 35.51
N GLY A 52 -6.81 8.67 35.16
CA GLY A 52 -8.01 9.47 34.89
C GLY A 52 -7.82 10.46 33.73
N ILE A 53 -7.18 10.03 32.65
CA ILE A 53 -6.89 10.87 31.47
C ILE A 53 -7.96 10.63 30.40
N PRO A 54 -9.00 11.48 30.30
CA PRO A 54 -10.05 11.34 29.29
C PRO A 54 -9.58 11.83 27.92
N ASN A 55 -10.46 11.77 26.92
CA ASN A 55 -10.26 12.37 25.59
C ASN A 55 -9.01 11.82 24.87
N THR A 56 -8.73 10.54 25.08
CA THR A 56 -7.73 9.78 24.33
C THR A 56 -8.41 8.93 23.27
N ILE A 57 -7.71 8.65 22.16
CA ILE A 57 -8.27 7.98 20.99
C ILE A 57 -7.49 6.71 20.71
N CYS A 58 -8.20 5.59 20.55
CA CYS A 58 -7.67 4.31 20.11
C CYS A 58 -8.39 3.85 18.84
N VAL A 59 -7.69 3.77 17.71
CA VAL A 59 -8.22 3.20 16.46
C VAL A 59 -7.91 1.71 16.37
N MET A 60 -8.92 0.87 16.18
CA MET A 60 -8.78 -0.57 16.00
C MET A 60 -8.61 -0.91 14.51
N ALA A 61 -7.38 -0.78 13.98
CA ALA A 61 -7.13 -0.88 12.54
C ALA A 61 -7.28 -2.30 11.95
N GLN A 62 -7.29 -3.36 12.77
CA GLN A 62 -7.43 -4.74 12.29
C GLN A 62 -8.89 -5.24 12.24
N GLY A 63 -9.86 -4.47 12.72
CA GLY A 63 -11.26 -4.91 12.82
C GLY A 63 -11.48 -6.09 13.77
N VAL A 64 -10.52 -6.35 14.66
CA VAL A 64 -10.53 -7.39 15.70
C VAL A 64 -9.85 -6.82 16.94
N ALA A 65 -10.40 -7.09 18.13
CA ALA A 65 -9.78 -6.70 19.39
C ALA A 65 -8.85 -7.82 19.90
N PRO A 66 -7.63 -7.50 20.39
CA PRO A 66 -6.74 -8.52 20.92
C PRO A 66 -7.23 -9.02 22.29
N ASP A 67 -7.00 -10.29 22.57
CA ASP A 67 -7.25 -10.97 23.86
C ASP A 67 -6.60 -10.28 25.08
N THR A 68 -5.67 -9.35 24.87
CA THR A 68 -5.04 -8.56 25.94
C THR A 68 -5.91 -7.43 26.48
N VAL A 69 -6.85 -6.91 25.69
CA VAL A 69 -7.77 -5.81 26.07
C VAL A 69 -9.25 -6.19 25.95
N TYR A 70 -9.52 -7.31 25.30
CA TYR A 70 -10.83 -7.96 25.24
C TYR A 70 -10.76 -9.32 25.94
N GLU A 71 -10.43 -9.28 27.24
CA GLU A 71 -10.18 -10.47 28.06
C GLU A 71 -11.45 -11.21 28.51
N SER A 72 -12.62 -10.56 28.40
CA SER A 72 -13.93 -11.11 28.75
C SER A 72 -15.02 -10.65 27.77
N PRO A 73 -16.06 -11.47 27.51
CA PRO A 73 -17.12 -11.20 26.52
C PRO A 73 -18.18 -10.20 27.00
N ASP A 74 -17.87 -9.30 27.91
CA ASP A 74 -18.85 -8.43 28.56
C ASP A 74 -18.23 -7.09 28.96
N ALA A 75 -19.02 -6.25 29.62
CA ALA A 75 -18.61 -4.90 29.99
C ALA A 75 -17.45 -4.82 31.01
N SER A 76 -17.00 -5.94 31.59
CA SER A 76 -15.85 -5.97 32.49
C SER A 76 -14.49 -5.90 31.79
N CYS A 77 -14.43 -6.13 30.48
CA CYS A 77 -13.17 -6.12 29.74
C CYS A 77 -12.49 -4.75 29.74
N LEU A 78 -11.16 -4.74 29.58
CA LEU A 78 -10.35 -3.53 29.69
C LEU A 78 -10.75 -2.47 28.66
N ILE A 79 -11.00 -2.85 27.42
CA ILE A 79 -11.40 -1.91 26.37
C ILE A 79 -12.74 -1.22 26.66
N ARG A 80 -13.68 -1.92 27.32
CA ARG A 80 -14.91 -1.29 27.81
C ARG A 80 -14.62 -0.32 28.96
N ARG A 81 -13.87 -0.76 29.96
CA ARG A 81 -13.47 0.10 31.10
C ARG A 81 -12.73 1.37 30.64
N TYR A 82 -11.94 1.29 29.57
CA TYR A 82 -11.29 2.43 28.94
C TYR A 82 -12.30 3.43 28.35
N MET A 83 -13.33 2.96 27.65
CA MET A 83 -14.40 3.82 27.14
C MET A 83 -15.21 4.46 28.26
N ASP A 84 -15.53 3.70 29.31
CA ASP A 84 -16.22 4.18 30.51
C ASP A 84 -15.38 5.22 31.26
N ALA A 85 -14.04 5.15 31.20
CA ALA A 85 -13.13 6.11 31.82
C ALA A 85 -12.90 7.41 31.00
N GLY A 86 -13.61 7.58 29.87
CA GLY A 86 -13.49 8.78 29.02
C GLY A 86 -12.61 8.61 27.78
N GLY A 87 -12.19 7.38 27.47
CA GLY A 87 -11.50 7.06 26.22
C GLY A 87 -12.45 6.91 25.03
N ARG A 88 -11.96 7.15 23.81
CA ARG A 88 -12.66 6.87 22.54
C ARG A 88 -12.02 5.66 21.85
N VAL A 89 -12.85 4.68 21.49
CA VAL A 89 -12.47 3.56 20.61
C VAL A 89 -13.12 3.77 19.25
N VAL A 90 -12.29 3.82 18.21
CA VAL A 90 -12.72 3.94 16.81
C VAL A 90 -12.57 2.57 16.15
N TRP A 91 -13.61 2.10 15.48
CA TRP A 91 -13.67 0.75 14.95
C TRP A 91 -14.00 0.75 13.46
N ILE A 92 -13.16 0.06 12.68
CA ILE A 92 -13.34 -0.22 11.25
C ILE A 92 -13.39 -1.74 11.01
N GLY A 93 -13.90 -2.18 9.86
CA GLY A 93 -13.91 -3.59 9.47
C GLY A 93 -15.11 -4.38 9.99
N ASP A 94 -14.89 -5.60 10.52
CA ASP A 94 -16.00 -6.52 10.86
C ASP A 94 -16.81 -6.05 12.09
N MET A 95 -17.85 -6.81 12.45
CA MET A 95 -18.75 -6.53 13.54
C MET A 95 -17.99 -6.47 14.89
N PRO A 96 -18.09 -5.35 15.63
CA PRO A 96 -17.31 -5.13 16.85
C PRO A 96 -17.53 -6.22 17.89
N PHE A 97 -16.44 -6.68 18.52
CA PHE A 97 -16.45 -7.62 19.66
C PHE A 97 -17.10 -9.00 19.40
N VAL A 98 -17.48 -9.32 18.16
CA VAL A 98 -17.88 -10.69 17.79
C VAL A 98 -16.73 -11.65 17.92
N PHE A 99 -15.53 -11.11 17.68
CA PHE A 99 -14.32 -11.85 17.43
C PHE A 99 -13.24 -11.39 18.40
N MET A 100 -12.78 -12.30 19.26
CA MET A 100 -11.56 -12.09 20.05
C MET A 100 -10.36 -12.58 19.25
N GLY A 101 -9.44 -11.67 18.93
CA GLY A 101 -8.17 -12.01 18.30
C GLY A 101 -7.27 -12.73 19.30
N SER A 102 -6.72 -13.87 18.92
CA SER A 102 -5.73 -14.59 19.73
C SER A 102 -4.50 -14.92 18.90
N ARG A 103 -3.32 -14.70 19.48
CA ARG A 103 -2.02 -15.04 18.89
C ARG A 103 -1.79 -16.55 18.65
N PHE A 104 -2.57 -17.42 19.30
CA PHE A 104 -2.31 -18.88 19.31
C PHE A 104 -3.43 -19.74 18.75
N ARG A 105 -4.60 -19.16 18.50
CA ARG A 105 -5.74 -19.89 17.95
C ARG A 105 -6.18 -19.13 16.72
N GLY A 106 -5.89 -19.66 15.53
CA GLY A 106 -6.57 -19.29 14.29
C GLY A 106 -8.07 -19.63 14.29
N LYS A 107 -8.70 -19.62 15.48
CA LYS A 107 -10.12 -19.82 15.76
C LYS A 107 -10.57 -18.68 16.63
N VAL A 108 -11.62 -18.03 16.16
CA VAL A 108 -12.25 -16.92 16.85
C VAL A 108 -13.39 -17.46 17.71
N ASP A 109 -13.30 -17.31 19.03
CA ASP A 109 -14.44 -17.59 19.89
C ASP A 109 -15.49 -16.51 19.61
N ARG A 110 -16.67 -16.92 19.12
CA ARG A 110 -17.78 -16.00 18.84
C ARG A 110 -18.39 -15.58 20.16
N TRP A 111 -18.21 -14.32 20.53
CA TRP A 111 -18.76 -13.75 21.75
C TRP A 111 -19.95 -12.85 21.47
N ALA A 112 -20.79 -12.67 22.49
CA ALA A 112 -22.00 -11.86 22.41
C ALA A 112 -21.65 -10.37 22.49
N TRP A 113 -21.23 -9.79 21.36
CA TRP A 113 -20.91 -8.37 21.14
C TRP A 113 -21.84 -7.35 21.82
N HIS A 114 -23.14 -7.66 21.99
CA HIS A 114 -24.09 -6.83 22.75
C HIS A 114 -23.65 -6.58 24.20
N ALA A 115 -23.00 -7.55 24.84
CA ALA A 115 -22.63 -7.45 26.25
C ALA A 115 -21.49 -6.45 26.51
N VAL A 116 -20.72 -6.09 25.48
CA VAL A 116 -19.64 -5.09 25.58
C VAL A 116 -20.17 -3.69 25.33
N LEU A 117 -21.02 -3.48 24.31
CA LEU A 117 -21.49 -2.13 23.93
C LEU A 117 -22.85 -1.77 24.53
N GLY A 118 -23.66 -2.75 24.95
CA GLY A 118 -25.07 -2.53 25.32
C GLY A 118 -25.95 -2.14 24.13
N LEU A 119 -25.52 -2.44 22.90
CA LEU A 119 -26.15 -2.01 21.65
C LEU A 119 -26.52 -3.24 20.80
N HIS A 120 -27.62 -3.15 20.05
CA HIS A 120 -28.02 -4.13 19.03
C HIS A 120 -27.62 -3.65 17.60
N LEU A 121 -26.73 -4.41 16.99
CA LEU A 121 -26.28 -4.42 15.60
C LEU A 121 -27.04 -5.47 14.76
N HIS A 122 -27.40 -5.04 13.58
CA HIS A 122 -28.13 -5.78 12.57
C HIS A 122 -27.22 -6.07 11.37
N ARG A 123 -27.43 -7.22 10.72
CA ARG A 123 -26.71 -7.61 9.50
C ARG A 123 -27.64 -7.56 8.29
N GLY A 124 -27.09 -7.25 7.11
CA GLY A 124 -27.75 -7.51 5.83
C GLY A 124 -28.76 -6.44 5.38
N ILE A 125 -28.56 -5.18 5.75
CA ILE A 125 -29.40 -4.05 5.30
C ILE A 125 -28.80 -3.46 4.00
N LEU A 126 -28.40 -4.34 3.07
CA LEU A 126 -27.65 -3.98 1.85
C LEU A 126 -28.50 -3.28 0.78
N HIS A 127 -29.82 -3.21 0.95
CA HIS A 127 -30.78 -2.81 -0.10
C HIS A 127 -31.47 -1.46 0.15
N LYS A 128 -31.07 -0.71 1.19
CA LYS A 128 -31.66 0.60 1.50
C LYS A 128 -30.75 1.73 1.04
N SER A 129 -31.34 2.85 0.59
CA SER A 129 -30.61 4.07 0.22
C SER A 129 -29.70 4.52 1.37
N CYS A 130 -28.52 5.01 1.01
CA CYS A 130 -27.53 5.56 1.93
C CYS A 130 -27.69 7.07 1.99
N GLU A 131 -27.78 7.63 3.20
CA GLU A 131 -27.94 9.07 3.41
C GLU A 131 -27.00 9.55 4.53
N VAL A 132 -26.48 10.77 4.37
CA VAL A 132 -25.66 11.44 5.38
C VAL A 132 -26.52 12.51 6.06
N PRO A 133 -26.98 12.29 7.30
CA PRO A 133 -27.79 13.29 8.02
C PRO A 133 -26.95 14.52 8.42
N PRO A 134 -27.59 15.63 8.86
CA PRO A 134 -26.88 16.84 9.28
C PRO A 134 -25.81 16.61 10.36
N GLU A 135 -26.06 15.68 11.27
CA GLU A 135 -25.09 15.26 12.30
C GLU A 135 -23.83 14.66 11.63
N GLY A 136 -23.99 13.78 10.65
CA GLY A 136 -22.88 13.21 9.87
C GLY A 136 -22.04 14.27 9.16
N LEU A 137 -22.69 15.26 8.54
CA LEU A 137 -22.01 16.40 7.90
C LEU A 137 -21.20 17.21 8.94
N THR A 138 -21.75 17.43 10.13
CA THR A 138 -21.08 18.13 11.24
C THR A 138 -19.85 17.36 11.73
N TRP A 139 -19.91 16.03 11.72
CA TRP A 139 -18.78 15.17 12.02
C TRP A 139 -17.72 15.11 10.91
N GLY A 140 -18.03 15.66 9.73
CA GLY A 140 -17.12 15.73 8.59
C GLY A 140 -17.28 14.59 7.58
N VAL A 141 -18.40 13.85 7.62
CA VAL A 141 -18.75 12.88 6.57
C VAL A 141 -19.10 13.66 5.29
N PRO A 142 -18.47 13.36 4.13
CA PRO A 142 -18.79 14.04 2.89
C PRO A 142 -20.26 13.84 2.46
N GLN A 143 -20.85 14.86 1.86
CA GLN A 143 -22.18 14.71 1.25
C GLN A 143 -22.13 13.67 0.13
N GLY A 144 -23.09 12.75 0.13
CA GLY A 144 -23.15 11.66 -0.85
C GLY A 144 -22.17 10.51 -0.57
N HIS A 145 -21.52 10.49 0.61
CA HIS A 145 -20.74 9.32 1.03
C HIS A 145 -21.62 8.06 1.02
N GLY A 146 -21.17 7.03 0.30
CA GLY A 146 -21.88 5.78 0.14
C GLY A 146 -21.17 4.64 0.85
N GLU A 147 -21.92 3.82 1.58
CA GLU A 147 -21.44 2.59 2.19
C GLU A 147 -22.50 1.48 2.18
N SER A 148 -22.10 0.23 2.44
CA SER A 148 -22.94 -0.93 2.14
C SER A 148 -24.02 -1.26 3.18
N GLY A 149 -24.06 -0.60 4.35
CA GLY A 149 -25.04 -0.93 5.40
C GLY A 149 -24.98 -2.37 5.91
N ALA A 150 -23.86 -3.09 5.70
CA ALA A 150 -23.78 -4.52 5.99
C ALA A 150 -23.91 -4.83 7.49
N ILE A 151 -23.42 -3.93 8.35
CA ILE A 151 -23.52 -3.96 9.80
C ILE A 151 -24.01 -2.59 10.25
N CYS A 152 -25.18 -2.53 10.89
CA CYS A 152 -25.79 -1.27 11.33
C CYS A 152 -26.34 -1.38 12.75
N ALA A 153 -26.46 -0.25 13.47
CA ALA A 153 -27.28 -0.14 14.68
C ALA A 153 -28.62 0.53 14.34
N LYS A 154 -29.62 0.47 15.22
CA LYS A 154 -30.77 1.38 15.08
C LYS A 154 -30.32 2.81 15.36
N ALA A 155 -30.70 3.76 14.50
CA ALA A 155 -30.32 5.16 14.66
C ALA A 155 -30.84 5.76 15.98
N SER A 156 -31.96 5.24 16.52
CA SER A 156 -32.52 5.64 17.81
C SER A 156 -31.78 5.09 19.04
N GLU A 157 -30.88 4.12 18.86
CA GLU A 157 -30.13 3.46 19.96
C GLU A 157 -28.70 3.98 20.10
N VAL A 158 -28.26 4.87 19.21
CA VAL A 158 -26.92 5.46 19.19
C VAL A 158 -26.98 6.93 19.59
N SER A 159 -25.87 7.48 20.06
CA SER A 159 -25.80 8.88 20.47
C SER A 159 -25.77 9.83 19.28
N ALA A 160 -25.15 9.42 18.17
CA ALA A 160 -25.20 10.13 16.89
C ALA A 160 -25.16 9.13 15.72
N ALA A 161 -26.09 9.28 14.78
CA ALA A 161 -26.12 8.53 13.53
C ALA A 161 -25.46 9.39 12.44
N LEU A 162 -24.36 8.91 11.86
CA LEU A 162 -23.52 9.69 10.95
C LEU A 162 -23.71 9.31 9.48
N VAL A 163 -24.10 8.06 9.23
CA VAL A 163 -24.55 7.56 7.92
C VAL A 163 -25.70 6.61 8.18
N VAL A 164 -26.82 6.79 7.47
CA VAL A 164 -28.07 6.06 7.71
C VAL A 164 -28.60 5.31 6.48
N HIS A 165 -29.30 4.22 6.77
CA HIS A 165 -29.99 3.34 5.85
C HIS A 165 -31.45 3.14 6.33
N GLY A 166 -32.27 4.18 6.16
CA GLY A 166 -33.59 4.27 6.78
C GLY A 166 -33.48 4.47 8.30
N GLU A 167 -34.08 3.58 9.11
CA GLU A 167 -34.04 3.66 10.58
C GLU A 167 -32.72 3.17 11.21
N TYR A 168 -31.75 2.75 10.38
CA TYR A 168 -30.49 2.16 10.81
C TYR A 168 -29.31 3.06 10.50
N ALA A 169 -28.27 3.01 11.32
CA ALA A 169 -27.02 3.73 11.13
C ALA A 169 -25.85 2.76 10.98
N SER A 170 -25.07 2.90 9.92
CA SER A 170 -23.90 2.07 9.57
C SER A 170 -22.59 2.69 10.05
N THR A 171 -22.52 4.01 10.04
CA THR A 171 -21.50 4.81 10.72
C THR A 171 -22.20 5.60 11.82
N PHE A 172 -21.74 5.42 13.07
CA PHE A 172 -22.42 5.97 14.24
C PHE A 172 -21.46 6.14 15.41
N PHE A 173 -21.85 7.00 16.34
CA PHE A 173 -21.18 7.21 17.61
C PHE A 173 -22.10 6.84 18.78
N LEU A 174 -21.53 6.15 19.77
CA LEU A 174 -22.18 5.73 21.00
C LEU A 174 -21.37 6.25 22.19
N ASN A 175 -21.92 7.24 22.90
CA ASN A 175 -21.37 7.73 24.15
C ASN A 175 -21.74 6.78 25.30
N LEU A 176 -20.72 6.31 26.02
CA LEU A 176 -20.88 5.39 27.15
C LEU A 176 -20.66 6.06 28.50
N ASN A 177 -20.13 7.28 28.51
CA ASN A 177 -19.96 8.09 29.71
C ASN A 177 -20.43 9.54 29.46
N PRO A 178 -21.59 9.94 30.00
CA PRO A 178 -22.12 11.30 29.83
C PRO A 178 -21.23 12.42 30.38
N ALA A 179 -20.33 12.12 31.33
CA ALA A 179 -19.37 13.10 31.83
C ALA A 179 -18.30 13.46 30.79
N PHE A 180 -18.10 12.61 29.79
CA PHE A 180 -17.18 12.82 28.68
C PHE A 180 -17.95 12.64 27.36
N PRO A 181 -18.69 13.65 26.88
CA PRO A 181 -19.62 13.51 25.75
C PRO A 181 -18.95 13.11 24.43
N GLN A 182 -17.63 13.29 24.34
CA GLN A 182 -16.83 12.92 23.18
C GLN A 182 -16.20 11.52 23.32
N SER A 183 -16.30 10.86 24.47
CA SER A 183 -15.79 9.50 24.67
C SER A 183 -16.80 8.41 24.29
N GLY A 184 -16.32 7.17 24.21
CA GLY A 184 -17.16 6.01 23.90
C GLY A 184 -16.71 5.29 22.64
N PHE A 185 -17.68 4.80 21.88
CA PHE A 185 -17.45 3.94 20.73
C PHE A 185 -17.85 4.66 19.43
N LEU A 186 -16.94 4.72 18.47
CA LEU A 186 -17.17 5.26 17.13
C LEU A 186 -17.03 4.14 16.11
N ARG A 187 -18.11 3.85 15.38
CA ARG A 187 -18.10 2.95 14.23
C ARG A 187 -17.87 3.75 12.95
N VAL A 188 -16.88 3.35 12.16
CA VAL A 188 -16.60 3.92 10.83
C VAL A 188 -16.76 2.81 9.79
N SER A 189 -17.70 3.01 8.87
CA SER A 189 -18.13 2.06 7.85
C SER A 189 -18.91 0.84 8.34
N GLY A 190 -20.08 0.60 7.75
CA GLY A 190 -20.88 -0.61 7.96
C GLY A 190 -20.34 -1.86 7.25
N GLY A 191 -19.23 -1.77 6.51
CA GLY A 191 -18.73 -2.84 5.64
C GLY A 191 -17.22 -3.07 5.71
N GLY A 192 -16.67 -3.66 4.65
CA GLY A 192 -15.22 -3.79 4.48
C GLY A 192 -14.56 -2.41 4.42
N PHE A 193 -13.37 -2.28 5.01
CA PHE A 193 -12.62 -1.04 5.04
C PHE A 193 -11.31 -1.19 4.26
N SER A 194 -11.07 -0.30 3.31
CA SER A 194 -9.85 -0.23 2.49
C SER A 194 -8.95 0.92 2.96
N ALA A 195 -7.64 0.75 2.79
CA ALA A 195 -6.64 1.79 3.02
C ALA A 195 -6.61 2.85 1.90
N ASP A 196 -7.72 3.05 1.18
CA ASP A 196 -7.77 4.11 0.17
C ASP A 196 -7.79 5.49 0.83
N GLY A 197 -7.35 6.50 0.09
CA GLY A 197 -7.14 7.80 0.70
C GLY A 197 -8.44 8.49 1.16
N ALA A 198 -9.59 8.17 0.57
CA ALA A 198 -10.88 8.67 1.03
C ALA A 198 -11.30 8.04 2.36
N GLY A 199 -11.08 6.73 2.53
CA GLY A 199 -11.29 6.01 3.78
C GLY A 199 -10.37 6.49 4.89
N ILE A 200 -9.08 6.67 4.60
CA ILE A 200 -8.09 7.19 5.56
C ILE A 200 -8.46 8.61 6.02
N ASP A 201 -8.80 9.49 5.07
CA ASP A 201 -9.22 10.86 5.37
C ASP A 201 -10.49 10.89 6.22
N LEU A 202 -11.52 10.11 5.85
CA LEU A 202 -12.74 9.98 6.66
C LEU A 202 -12.42 9.49 8.08
N LEU A 203 -11.56 8.47 8.21
CA LEU A 203 -11.16 7.92 9.50
C LEU A 203 -10.43 8.96 10.35
N LEU A 204 -9.56 9.77 9.75
CA LEU A 204 -8.84 10.85 10.44
C LEU A 204 -9.78 11.96 10.93
N ARG A 205 -10.74 12.38 10.10
CA ARG A 205 -11.75 13.37 10.48
C ARG A 205 -12.63 12.88 11.63
N LEU A 206 -13.27 11.71 11.45
CA LEU A 206 -14.23 11.18 12.42
C LEU A 206 -13.56 10.83 13.76
N SER A 207 -12.36 10.24 13.72
CA SER A 207 -11.65 9.85 14.94
C SER A 207 -11.32 11.05 15.85
N ALA A 208 -10.95 12.19 15.26
CA ALA A 208 -10.55 13.40 15.98
C ALA A 208 -11.72 14.33 16.36
N HIS A 209 -12.90 14.15 15.77
CA HIS A 209 -14.05 15.04 15.95
C HIS A 209 -14.34 15.34 17.43
N GLY A 210 -14.33 16.62 17.82
CA GLY A 210 -14.64 17.08 19.18
C GLY A 210 -13.59 16.80 20.27
N ILE A 211 -12.51 16.06 19.98
CA ILE A 211 -11.45 15.72 20.96
C ILE A 211 -10.16 16.55 20.75
N GLY A 212 -10.04 17.24 19.61
CA GLY A 212 -9.01 18.23 19.31
C GLY A 212 -8.89 18.46 17.81
N GLU A 213 -8.28 19.57 17.38
CA GLU A 213 -8.08 19.82 15.95
C GLU A 213 -7.25 18.69 15.33
N ALA A 214 -7.78 18.05 14.28
CA ALA A 214 -6.93 17.41 13.30
C ALA A 214 -6.14 18.54 12.65
N ARG A 215 -4.80 18.49 12.67
CA ARG A 215 -4.02 19.47 11.90
C ARG A 215 -4.53 19.36 10.46
N PRO A 216 -5.01 20.44 9.84
CA PRO A 216 -5.32 20.44 8.42
C PRO A 216 -3.99 20.37 7.67
N GLY A 217 -3.42 19.17 7.56
CA GLY A 217 -2.53 18.88 6.45
C GLY A 217 -3.44 18.81 5.23
N HIS A 218 -3.18 19.61 4.20
CA HIS A 218 -3.85 19.54 2.89
C HIS A 218 -4.22 18.10 2.55
N TRP A 219 -5.49 17.74 2.76
CA TRP A 219 -5.94 16.36 2.60
C TRP A 219 -6.11 16.08 1.11
N LEU A 220 -5.54 14.95 0.70
CA LEU A 220 -5.67 14.36 -0.63
C LEU A 220 -7.16 14.40 -1.06
N PHE A 221 -7.42 14.73 -2.33
CA PHE A 221 -8.73 14.63 -3.04
C PHE A 221 -9.68 15.82 -3.08
N HIS A 222 -9.32 17.00 -2.59
CA HIS A 222 -9.93 18.22 -3.13
C HIS A 222 -8.88 19.00 -3.92
N GLU A 223 -8.87 18.82 -5.25
CA GLU A 223 -8.67 19.98 -6.11
C GLU A 223 -9.78 20.96 -5.69
N GLU A 224 -9.45 21.95 -4.87
CA GLU A 224 -10.15 23.22 -5.01
C GLU A 224 -10.05 23.57 -6.51
N PRO A 225 -11.16 23.94 -7.19
CA PRO A 225 -11.01 24.55 -8.50
C PRO A 225 -10.00 25.66 -8.30
N ALA A 226 -8.89 25.62 -9.05
CA ALA A 226 -7.83 26.61 -8.99
C ALA A 226 -8.50 27.96 -8.76
N PRO A 227 -8.18 28.70 -7.67
CA PRO A 227 -8.86 29.94 -7.36
C PRO A 227 -8.89 30.72 -8.66
N ALA A 228 -10.11 31.00 -9.14
CA ALA A 228 -10.35 31.66 -10.41
C ALA A 228 -9.34 32.79 -10.49
N SER A 229 -8.36 32.62 -11.40
CA SER A 229 -7.20 33.47 -11.62
C SER A 229 -7.09 34.56 -10.56
N ALA A 230 -6.29 34.33 -9.51
CA ALA A 230 -5.93 35.40 -8.59
C ALA A 230 -5.69 36.65 -9.43
N GLU A 231 -6.57 37.66 -9.29
CA GLU A 231 -6.26 38.98 -9.79
C GLU A 231 -4.83 39.27 -9.33
N PRO A 232 -3.95 39.79 -10.20
CA PRO A 232 -2.53 39.90 -9.90
C PRO A 232 -2.37 40.65 -8.58
N GLY A 233 -2.20 39.87 -7.52
CA GLY A 233 -1.96 40.36 -6.19
C GLY A 233 -0.69 41.17 -6.31
N LEU A 234 -0.78 42.42 -5.86
CA LEU A 234 0.32 43.38 -5.83
C LEU A 234 1.64 42.64 -5.61
N PRO A 235 2.66 42.85 -6.46
CA PRO A 235 3.90 42.11 -6.38
C PRO A 235 4.41 42.19 -4.95
N GLY A 236 4.49 41.04 -4.28
CA GLY A 236 5.07 40.95 -2.95
C GLY A 236 6.44 41.59 -3.01
N GLU A 237 6.60 42.73 -2.33
CA GLU A 237 7.87 43.42 -2.26
C GLU A 237 8.84 42.49 -1.53
N LEU A 238 9.90 42.08 -2.23
CA LEU A 238 10.99 41.33 -1.64
C LEU A 238 11.66 42.24 -0.60
N VAL A 239 11.22 42.12 0.65
CA VAL A 239 11.63 43.03 1.74
C VAL A 239 13.12 42.89 2.03
N GLU A 240 13.66 41.67 1.92
CA GLU A 240 15.08 41.40 2.14
C GLU A 240 15.48 40.03 1.57
N THR A 241 16.69 39.93 1.02
CA THR A 241 17.35 38.65 0.72
C THR A 241 18.49 38.46 1.70
N GLY A 242 18.48 37.34 2.44
CA GLY A 242 19.56 36.96 3.35
C GLY A 242 20.09 35.55 3.03
N GLU A 243 21.32 35.27 3.45
CA GLU A 243 21.92 33.94 3.37
C GLU A 243 21.75 33.21 4.70
N LEU A 244 21.07 32.06 4.69
CA LEU A 244 21.01 31.17 5.85
C LEU A 244 22.28 30.32 5.91
N ARG A 245 23.17 30.60 6.87
CA ARG A 245 24.35 29.76 7.13
C ARG A 245 23.95 28.54 7.95
N VAL A 246 24.09 27.35 7.37
CA VAL A 246 23.89 26.08 8.07
C VAL A 246 25.19 25.65 8.75
N ASP A 247 25.12 25.32 10.04
CA ASP A 247 26.23 24.68 10.75
C ASP A 247 26.47 23.28 10.16
N ARG A 248 27.54 23.17 9.36
CA ARG A 248 27.89 21.96 8.61
C ARG A 248 28.14 20.77 9.51
N ALA A 249 28.83 20.97 10.64
CA ALA A 249 29.16 19.89 11.57
C ALA A 249 27.87 19.32 12.18
N ARG A 250 27.00 20.20 12.67
CA ARG A 250 25.70 19.80 13.23
C ARG A 250 24.77 19.16 12.20
N ALA A 251 24.81 19.62 10.95
CA ALA A 251 24.05 19.00 9.86
C ALA A 251 24.54 17.57 9.56
N LEU A 252 25.86 17.34 9.54
CA LEU A 252 26.44 16.01 9.35
C LEU A 252 26.11 15.04 10.48
N GLU A 253 26.16 15.50 11.74
CA GLU A 253 25.73 14.69 12.89
C GLU A 253 24.26 14.27 12.74
N LYS A 254 23.38 15.21 12.36
CA LYS A 254 21.96 14.92 12.14
C LYS A 254 21.73 13.97 10.97
N LEU A 255 22.44 14.15 9.86
CA LEU A 255 22.36 13.20 8.75
C LEU A 255 22.82 11.82 9.19
N MET A 256 23.96 11.70 9.88
CA MET A 256 24.45 10.42 10.40
C MET A 256 23.42 9.73 11.31
N ASP A 257 22.72 10.47 12.17
CA ASP A 257 21.76 9.90 13.12
C ASP A 257 20.42 9.49 12.51
N TYR A 258 19.93 10.20 11.48
CA TYR A 258 18.55 10.05 10.98
C TYR A 258 18.43 9.58 9.52
N GLN A 259 19.54 9.48 8.79
CA GLN A 259 19.51 9.20 7.34
C GLN A 259 19.09 7.78 6.96
N LEU A 260 19.22 6.79 7.84
CA LEU A 260 18.76 5.44 7.56
C LEU A 260 17.90 4.95 8.73
N PRO A 261 16.76 4.29 8.46
CA PRO A 261 15.92 3.75 9.53
C PRO A 261 16.68 2.67 10.31
N ASP A 262 17.51 1.88 9.61
CA ASP A 262 18.40 0.89 10.19
C ASP A 262 19.85 1.19 9.78
N PRO A 263 20.78 1.34 10.75
CA PRO A 263 22.21 1.50 10.47
C PRO A 263 22.80 0.43 9.55
N ALA A 264 22.26 -0.81 9.52
CA ALA A 264 22.74 -1.90 8.66
C ALA A 264 22.58 -1.63 7.15
N LEU A 265 21.76 -0.67 6.76
CA LEU A 265 21.48 -0.34 5.35
C LEU A 265 22.57 0.51 4.68
N PHE A 266 23.67 0.83 5.39
CA PHE A 266 24.76 1.70 4.90
C PHE A 266 25.40 1.25 3.58
N VAL A 267 25.31 -0.05 3.27
CA VAL A 267 25.82 -0.63 2.02
C VAL A 267 24.96 -0.29 0.80
N LEU A 268 23.67 0.03 0.99
CA LEU A 268 22.77 0.33 -0.12
C LEU A 268 23.16 1.65 -0.84
N PRO A 269 23.46 2.76 -0.14
CA PRO A 269 24.10 3.92 -0.76
C PRO A 269 25.41 3.60 -1.47
N TRP A 270 26.25 2.68 -0.97
CA TRP A 270 27.49 2.31 -1.69
C TRP A 270 27.21 1.62 -3.02
N VAL A 271 26.20 0.74 -3.09
CA VAL A 271 25.78 0.15 -4.38
C VAL A 271 25.26 1.21 -5.34
N ARG A 272 24.47 2.18 -4.85
CA ARG A 272 24.04 3.32 -5.68
C ARG A 272 25.21 4.18 -6.14
N ALA A 273 26.21 4.39 -5.28
CA ALA A 273 27.43 5.11 -5.64
C ALA A 273 28.19 4.40 -6.77
N ALA A 274 28.33 3.08 -6.68
CA ALA A 274 28.95 2.28 -7.74
C ALA A 274 28.18 2.39 -9.06
N ALA A 275 26.85 2.23 -9.03
CA ALA A 275 26.02 2.37 -10.22
C ALA A 275 26.08 3.77 -10.83
N ALA A 276 26.04 4.83 -10.03
CA ALA A 276 26.18 6.21 -10.48
C ALA A 276 27.60 6.51 -11.01
N ALA A 277 28.62 5.81 -10.54
CA ALA A 277 29.98 5.86 -11.09
C ALA A 277 30.14 5.04 -12.38
N GLY A 278 29.06 4.47 -12.93
CA GLY A 278 29.10 3.66 -14.15
C GLY A 278 29.74 2.29 -13.97
N ALA A 279 29.77 1.77 -12.74
CA ALA A 279 30.26 0.42 -12.47
C ALA A 279 29.46 -0.64 -13.27
N GLN A 280 30.11 -1.75 -13.60
CA GLN A 280 29.47 -2.94 -14.17
C GLN A 280 29.42 -4.08 -13.15
N ARG A 281 30.33 -4.08 -12.17
CA ARG A 281 30.52 -5.18 -11.22
C ARG A 281 30.72 -4.64 -9.81
N VAL A 282 30.05 -5.27 -8.85
CA VAL A 282 30.25 -5.04 -7.42
C VAL A 282 30.53 -6.37 -6.75
N PHE A 283 31.49 -6.42 -5.86
CA PHE A 283 31.79 -7.60 -5.07
C PHE A 283 31.81 -7.25 -3.60
N PHE A 284 31.15 -8.09 -2.80
CA PHE A 284 31.19 -8.05 -1.35
C PHE A 284 31.94 -9.26 -0.82
N HIS A 285 32.84 -9.03 0.14
CA HIS A 285 33.58 -10.07 0.83
C HIS A 285 33.57 -9.81 2.33
N LYS A 286 33.19 -10.83 3.11
CA LYS A 286 33.23 -10.84 4.56
C LYS A 286 34.66 -11.02 5.01
N GLU A 287 35.14 -10.09 5.81
CA GLU A 287 36.41 -10.24 6.52
C GLU A 287 36.10 -10.65 7.98
N PRO A 288 37.03 -11.32 8.69
CA PRO A 288 36.80 -11.76 10.08
C PRO A 288 36.34 -10.63 11.02
N GLU A 289 36.74 -9.39 10.74
CA GLU A 289 36.41 -8.21 11.55
C GLU A 289 35.60 -7.17 10.78
N GLY A 290 35.09 -7.50 9.59
CA GLY A 290 34.69 -6.43 8.67
C GLY A 290 33.94 -6.86 7.43
N LEU A 291 33.70 -5.87 6.58
CA LEU A 291 33.11 -6.02 5.27
C LEU A 291 33.96 -5.23 4.27
N LEU A 292 34.29 -5.87 3.16
CA LEU A 292 34.92 -5.25 2.01
C LEU A 292 33.93 -5.23 0.85
N MET A 293 33.72 -4.04 0.29
CA MET A 293 33.06 -3.85 -1.01
C MET A 293 34.10 -3.39 -2.02
N ARG A 294 34.06 -3.91 -3.24
CA ARG A 294 34.86 -3.42 -4.37
C ARG A 294 34.02 -3.28 -5.63
N PHE A 295 34.32 -2.28 -6.45
CA PHE A 295 33.63 -2.06 -7.72
C PHE A 295 34.53 -1.36 -8.75
N ASP A 296 34.23 -1.60 -10.03
CA ASP A 296 34.82 -0.89 -11.17
C ASP A 296 34.06 0.43 -11.46
N GLY A 297 34.47 1.23 -12.44
CA GLY A 297 33.80 2.50 -12.79
C GLY A 297 34.70 3.71 -12.58
N GLU A 298 34.10 4.90 -12.62
CA GLU A 298 34.80 6.17 -12.44
C GLU A 298 35.42 6.27 -11.04
N LEU A 299 36.67 6.74 -10.97
CA LEU A 299 37.43 6.83 -9.74
C LEU A 299 37.14 8.13 -9.00
N PHE A 300 37.11 8.05 -7.67
CA PHE A 300 37.02 9.22 -6.81
C PHE A 300 38.39 9.90 -6.75
N THR A 301 38.43 11.18 -7.07
CA THR A 301 39.66 11.97 -7.03
C THR A 301 40.09 12.23 -5.59
N ARG A 302 41.36 12.59 -5.40
CA ARG A 302 41.89 13.04 -4.10
C ARG A 302 41.02 14.14 -3.47
N GLY A 303 40.61 15.15 -4.24
CA GLY A 303 39.75 16.22 -3.74
C GLY A 303 38.37 15.74 -3.28
N ASN A 304 37.83 14.67 -3.90
CA ASN A 304 36.59 14.05 -3.44
C ASN A 304 36.77 13.33 -2.09
N LEU A 305 37.95 12.78 -1.83
CA LEU A 305 38.25 12.08 -0.58
C LEU A 305 38.72 13.01 0.54
N GLU A 306 39.29 14.18 0.21
CA GLU A 306 39.67 15.20 1.18
C GLU A 306 38.45 15.89 1.81
N ASP A 307 37.39 16.10 1.03
CA ASP A 307 36.08 16.52 1.52
C ASP A 307 34.96 15.61 0.97
N PRO A 308 34.76 14.42 1.54
CA PRO A 308 33.75 13.47 1.06
C PRO A 308 32.33 14.00 1.26
N TRP A 309 32.13 15.02 2.09
CA TRP A 309 30.82 15.56 2.44
C TRP A 309 30.35 16.66 1.50
N ALA A 310 31.23 17.20 0.65
CA ALA A 310 30.94 18.37 -0.19
C ALA A 310 29.67 18.18 -1.05
N ALA A 311 29.47 16.99 -1.61
CA ALA A 311 28.33 16.68 -2.47
C ALA A 311 26.97 16.66 -1.73
N LEU A 312 26.95 16.70 -0.40
CA LEU A 312 25.70 16.74 0.39
C LEU A 312 25.12 18.15 0.53
N PHE A 313 25.97 19.16 0.33
CA PHE A 313 25.62 20.57 0.51
C PHE A 313 25.71 21.36 -0.80
N ALA A 314 26.33 20.79 -1.83
CA ALA A 314 26.40 21.39 -3.15
C ALA A 314 25.07 21.19 -3.90
N GLU A 315 24.68 22.20 -4.68
CA GLU A 315 23.60 22.06 -5.66
C GLU A 315 23.96 21.03 -6.73
N GLU A 316 22.95 20.30 -7.20
CA GLU A 316 23.11 19.31 -8.26
C GLU A 316 23.49 20.02 -9.57
N PRO A 317 24.69 19.77 -10.13
CA PRO A 317 25.13 20.45 -11.35
C PRO A 317 24.37 19.93 -12.57
N ARG A 318 24.25 20.73 -13.65
CA ARG A 318 23.66 20.26 -14.92
C ARG A 318 24.58 19.27 -15.65
N GLU A 319 25.88 19.54 -15.65
CA GLU A 319 26.92 18.67 -16.22
C GLU A 319 27.60 17.85 -15.11
N GLY A 320 27.97 16.60 -15.40
CA GLY A 320 28.58 15.72 -14.40
C GLY A 320 27.64 15.30 -13.28
N ARG A 321 26.33 15.20 -13.57
CA ARG A 321 25.30 14.73 -12.62
C ARG A 321 25.63 13.37 -12.04
N ASP A 322 26.02 12.41 -12.88
CA ASP A 322 26.32 11.05 -12.43
C ASP A 322 27.51 11.02 -11.46
N ALA A 323 28.58 11.76 -11.77
CA ALA A 323 29.71 11.95 -10.87
C ALA A 323 29.31 12.65 -9.56
N HIS A 324 28.40 13.64 -9.60
CA HIS A 324 27.85 14.25 -8.39
C HIS A 324 27.01 13.25 -7.57
N ALA A 325 26.12 12.49 -8.22
CA ALA A 325 25.30 11.46 -7.60
C ALA A 325 26.16 10.36 -6.96
N ALA A 326 27.22 9.90 -7.63
CA ALA A 326 28.18 8.94 -7.11
C ALA A 326 28.85 9.45 -5.82
N ARG A 327 29.35 10.69 -5.83
CA ARG A 327 29.96 11.35 -4.67
C ARG A 327 28.96 11.51 -3.52
N ARG A 328 27.73 11.95 -3.83
CA ARG A 328 26.65 12.09 -2.86
C ARG A 328 26.34 10.74 -2.20
N GLN A 329 26.10 9.69 -2.97
CA GLN A 329 25.76 8.37 -2.45
C GLN A 329 26.93 7.72 -1.68
N LEU A 330 28.18 7.94 -2.11
CA LEU A 330 29.36 7.53 -1.36
C LEU A 330 29.35 8.16 0.04
N ALA A 331 29.18 9.49 0.11
CA ALA A 331 29.12 10.22 1.35
C ALA A 331 28.04 9.69 2.30
N LEU A 332 26.83 9.42 1.79
CA LEU A 332 25.73 8.87 2.59
C LEU A 332 26.04 7.49 3.14
N GLY A 333 26.66 6.63 2.33
CA GLY A 333 27.10 5.31 2.81
C GLY A 333 28.22 5.40 3.84
N LEU A 334 29.15 6.35 3.70
CA LEU A 334 30.20 6.59 4.70
C LEU A 334 29.61 7.09 6.03
N LEU A 335 28.64 8.03 6.00
CA LEU A 335 27.92 8.46 7.20
C LEU A 335 27.18 7.29 7.87
N GLY A 336 26.45 6.50 7.07
CA GLY A 336 25.77 5.30 7.56
C GLY A 336 26.73 4.30 8.21
N ALA A 337 27.90 4.08 7.61
CA ALA A 337 28.92 3.20 8.17
C ALA A 337 29.52 3.77 9.47
N LEU A 338 29.85 5.07 9.52
CA LEU A 338 30.39 5.72 10.73
C LEU A 338 29.42 5.68 11.91
N ARG A 339 28.09 5.73 11.66
CA ARG A 339 27.06 5.56 12.70
C ARG A 339 27.19 4.23 13.45
N THR A 340 27.73 3.19 12.80
CA THR A 340 27.97 1.87 13.41
C THR A 340 29.20 1.82 14.33
N ARG A 341 29.93 2.94 14.45
CA ARG A 341 31.16 3.11 15.23
C ARG A 341 32.21 2.04 14.87
N PRO A 342 32.66 2.01 13.60
CA PRO A 342 33.73 1.13 13.18
C PRO A 342 35.06 1.54 13.82
N THR A 343 36.01 0.62 13.91
CA THR A 343 37.39 0.95 14.27
C THR A 343 38.17 1.54 13.10
N GLU A 344 37.77 1.18 11.89
CA GLU A 344 38.40 1.61 10.65
C GLU A 344 37.33 1.65 9.56
N LEU A 345 37.23 2.78 8.87
CA LEU A 345 36.54 2.91 7.59
C LEU A 345 37.53 3.45 6.57
N ARG A 346 37.82 2.67 5.53
CA ARG A 346 38.81 3.00 4.52
C ARG A 346 38.18 2.96 3.13
N VAL A 347 38.39 4.02 2.35
CA VAL A 347 38.07 4.08 0.92
C VAL A 347 39.38 4.17 0.17
N GLN A 348 39.60 3.31 -0.81
CA GLN A 348 40.71 3.41 -1.75
C GLN A 348 40.10 3.53 -3.15
N SER A 349 40.50 4.53 -3.91
CA SER A 349 40.07 4.71 -5.30
C SER A 349 41.29 5.08 -6.15
N GLY A 350 41.71 4.16 -7.02
CA GLY A 350 42.93 4.32 -7.80
C GLY A 350 44.17 4.56 -6.96
N ASP A 351 44.77 5.74 -7.11
CA ASP A 351 46.02 6.19 -6.50
C ASP A 351 45.81 6.98 -5.20
N CYS A 352 44.60 7.01 -4.64
CA CYS A 352 44.32 7.71 -3.40
C CYS A 352 43.51 6.85 -2.41
N ALA A 353 43.68 7.13 -1.12
CA ALA A 353 42.92 6.48 -0.07
C ALA A 353 42.58 7.42 1.09
N LEU A 354 41.33 7.34 1.52
CA LEU A 354 40.77 7.94 2.72
C LEU A 354 40.74 6.92 3.86
N LEU A 355 41.23 7.30 5.03
CA LEU A 355 40.97 6.65 6.30
C LEU A 355 40.10 7.58 7.16
N ALA A 356 38.91 7.10 7.52
CA ALA A 356 37.95 7.80 8.37
C ALA A 356 37.73 7.03 9.69
N ARG A 357 37.86 7.72 10.82
CA ARG A 357 37.56 7.20 12.16
C ARG A 357 36.43 7.94 12.87
N GLY A 358 35.98 9.06 12.29
CA GLY A 358 34.88 9.91 12.72
C GLY A 358 34.57 10.94 11.64
N LEU A 359 33.63 11.86 11.91
CA LEU A 359 33.27 12.93 10.97
C LEU A 359 34.42 13.90 10.73
N ASP A 360 35.19 14.21 11.78
CA ASP A 360 36.30 15.17 11.76
C ASP A 360 37.69 14.50 11.79
N ASP A 361 37.75 13.17 11.87
CA ASP A 361 38.99 12.38 11.85
C ASP A 361 39.12 11.67 10.49
N LEU A 362 39.56 12.46 9.50
CA LEU A 362 39.79 12.06 8.11
C LEU A 362 41.27 12.25 7.75
N SER A 363 41.86 11.24 7.11
CA SER A 363 43.21 11.34 6.56
C SER A 363 43.25 10.78 5.15
N VAL A 364 43.79 11.57 4.22
CA VAL A 364 43.95 11.16 2.81
C VAL A 364 45.42 10.96 2.50
N SER A 365 45.71 9.87 1.80
CA SER A 365 47.06 9.47 1.40
C SER A 365 47.09 9.14 -0.09
N SER A 366 48.24 9.39 -0.71
CA SER A 366 48.54 8.89 -2.05
C SER A 366 49.07 7.46 -1.97
N LEU A 367 48.63 6.63 -2.90
CA LEU A 367 49.08 5.26 -3.10
C LEU A 367 49.82 5.14 -4.42
N GLN A 368 50.57 4.06 -4.58
CA GLN A 368 51.06 3.70 -5.90
C GLN A 368 49.86 3.38 -6.81
N PRO A 369 49.89 3.78 -8.09
CA PRO A 369 48.81 3.47 -9.03
C PRO A 369 48.55 1.97 -9.07
N GLY A 370 47.34 1.57 -8.67
CA GLY A 370 46.88 0.19 -8.68
C GLY A 370 45.91 -0.08 -9.82
N GLU A 371 45.16 -1.18 -9.70
CA GLU A 371 44.01 -1.42 -10.59
C GLU A 371 42.98 -0.28 -10.47
N PRO A 372 42.36 0.16 -11.58
CA PRO A 372 41.37 1.23 -11.59
C PRO A 372 40.05 0.71 -11.01
N GLN A 373 39.99 0.63 -9.68
CA GLN A 373 38.82 0.21 -8.92
C GLN A 373 38.68 1.02 -7.63
N THR A 374 37.48 0.99 -7.07
CA THR A 374 37.20 1.53 -5.74
C THR A 374 36.99 0.39 -4.76
N LEU A 375 37.67 0.45 -3.61
CA LEU A 375 37.52 -0.46 -2.48
C LEU A 375 37.01 0.32 -1.27
N ILE A 376 35.98 -0.18 -0.62
CA ILE A 376 35.45 0.36 0.63
C ILE A 376 35.52 -0.75 1.67
N ARG A 377 36.34 -0.56 2.70
CA ARG A 377 36.53 -1.51 3.81
C ARG A 377 36.04 -0.88 5.10
N VAL A 378 35.23 -1.62 5.86
CA VAL A 378 34.81 -1.26 7.21
C VAL A 378 35.14 -2.38 8.19
N ARG A 379 35.72 -2.04 9.34
CA ARG A 379 36.10 -3.00 10.40
C ARG A 379 35.53 -2.62 11.76
N TRP A 380 35.23 -3.60 12.59
CA TRP A 380 34.77 -3.47 13.97
C TRP A 380 35.59 -4.35 14.92
N ARG A 381 35.66 -3.99 16.22
CA ARG A 381 36.29 -4.86 17.23
C ARG A 381 35.51 -6.16 17.43
N PHE A 382 36.24 -7.28 17.57
CA PHE A 382 35.77 -8.67 17.63
C PHE A 382 34.75 -9.03 18.75
N TRP A 383 34.50 -8.15 19.72
CA TRP A 383 33.96 -8.56 21.03
C TRP A 383 32.48 -8.24 21.31
N SER A 384 31.63 -8.08 20.30
CA SER A 384 30.18 -8.04 20.55
C SER A 384 29.41 -8.93 19.59
N ARG A 385 28.71 -9.94 20.13
CA ARG A 385 27.71 -10.79 19.43
C ARG A 385 26.68 -9.96 18.64
N THR A 386 26.45 -8.71 19.03
CA THR A 386 25.57 -7.76 18.36
C THR A 386 26.11 -7.28 17.01
N ARG A 387 27.44 -7.23 16.81
CA ARG A 387 28.08 -6.72 15.58
C ARG A 387 28.38 -7.79 14.54
N SER A 388 28.53 -9.05 14.92
CA SER A 388 28.62 -10.16 13.95
C SER A 388 27.35 -10.30 13.10
N ASN A 389 26.19 -9.89 13.65
CA ASN A 389 24.94 -9.85 12.91
C ASN A 389 24.85 -8.68 11.90
N LEU A 390 25.60 -7.59 12.11
CA LEU A 390 25.52 -6.39 11.26
C LEU A 390 25.97 -6.67 9.83
N VAL A 391 27.09 -7.39 9.64
CA VAL A 391 27.57 -7.79 8.32
C VAL A 391 26.56 -8.70 7.61
N GLY A 392 25.96 -9.63 8.37
CA GLY A 392 24.89 -10.49 7.86
C GLY A 392 23.67 -9.68 7.40
N GLN A 393 23.21 -8.74 8.23
CA GLN A 393 22.08 -7.86 7.92
C GLN A 393 22.35 -6.95 6.73
N ALA A 394 23.56 -6.38 6.63
CA ALA A 394 23.94 -5.52 5.52
C ALA A 394 23.92 -6.30 4.19
N LEU A 395 24.51 -7.49 4.16
CA LEU A 395 24.51 -8.34 2.96
C LEU A 395 23.12 -8.87 2.61
N GLU A 396 22.30 -9.17 3.62
CA GLU A 396 20.90 -9.52 3.42
C GLU A 396 20.09 -8.36 2.85
N ALA A 397 20.38 -7.13 3.26
CA ALA A 397 19.78 -5.93 2.66
C ALA A 397 20.18 -5.80 1.18
N VAL A 398 21.44 -6.05 0.81
CA VAL A 398 21.87 -6.07 -0.59
C VAL A 398 21.13 -7.15 -1.38
N ARG A 399 21.00 -8.36 -0.83
CA ARG A 399 20.27 -9.48 -1.47
C ARG A 399 18.83 -9.12 -1.77
N LYS A 400 18.15 -8.40 -0.88
CA LYS A 400 16.74 -8.01 -1.05
C LYS A 400 16.56 -6.79 -1.93
N ALA A 401 17.37 -5.76 -1.74
CA ALA A 401 17.16 -4.47 -2.37
C ALA A 401 17.74 -4.39 -3.79
N CYS A 402 18.75 -5.20 -4.13
CA CYS A 402 19.49 -5.07 -5.38
C CYS A 402 19.14 -6.12 -6.44
N LEU A 403 18.04 -6.86 -6.27
CA LEU A 403 17.61 -7.93 -7.18
C LEU A 403 17.43 -7.47 -8.63
N HIS A 404 17.02 -6.21 -8.83
CA HIS A 404 16.77 -5.63 -10.14
C HIS A 404 17.93 -4.78 -10.66
N SER A 405 19.09 -4.80 -10.02
CA SER A 405 20.25 -3.98 -10.43
C SER A 405 20.84 -4.43 -11.78
N ARG A 406 21.37 -3.47 -12.55
CA ARG A 406 22.22 -3.77 -13.74
C ARG A 406 23.60 -4.26 -13.35
N LEU A 407 24.03 -3.94 -12.13
CA LEU A 407 25.32 -4.34 -11.63
C LEU A 407 25.36 -5.86 -11.46
N LYS A 408 26.43 -6.48 -11.92
CA LYS A 408 26.75 -7.86 -11.57
C LYS A 408 27.27 -7.88 -10.14
N ILE A 409 26.35 -8.03 -9.19
CA ILE A 409 26.65 -8.02 -7.76
C ILE A 409 26.98 -9.45 -7.32
N ARG A 410 28.17 -9.65 -6.78
CA ARG A 410 28.58 -10.90 -6.13
C ARG A 410 28.75 -10.70 -4.63
N ILE A 411 28.22 -11.63 -3.85
CA ILE A 411 28.43 -11.72 -2.41
C ILE A 411 29.17 -13.02 -2.15
N GLU A 412 30.43 -12.91 -1.71
CA GLU A 412 31.38 -14.01 -1.75
C GLU A 412 31.51 -14.59 -3.18
N GLU A 413 31.15 -15.86 -3.34
CA GLU A 413 31.18 -16.58 -4.62
C GLU A 413 29.82 -16.57 -5.34
N GLU A 414 28.77 -16.04 -4.72
CA GLU A 414 27.41 -16.08 -5.22
C GLU A 414 27.05 -14.80 -5.97
N GLU A 415 26.68 -14.91 -7.24
CA GLU A 415 26.14 -13.81 -8.03
C GLU A 415 24.63 -13.66 -7.80
N LEU A 416 24.20 -12.44 -7.46
CA LEU A 416 22.78 -12.12 -7.34
C LEU A 416 22.12 -12.23 -8.70
N LYS A 417 21.01 -12.96 -8.75
CA LYS A 417 20.18 -13.11 -9.95
C LYS A 417 18.86 -12.40 -9.72
N ALA A 418 18.41 -11.68 -10.73
CA ALA A 418 17.05 -11.18 -10.75
C ALA A 418 16.09 -12.36 -10.63
N PRO A 419 14.98 -12.20 -9.88
CA PRO A 419 13.93 -13.21 -9.86
C PRO A 419 13.42 -13.44 -11.28
N ALA A 420 13.07 -14.69 -11.60
CA ALA A 420 12.37 -14.97 -12.84
C ALA A 420 11.06 -14.18 -12.83
N GLU A 421 10.77 -13.50 -13.94
CA GLU A 421 9.48 -12.86 -14.13
C GLU A 421 8.37 -13.91 -14.06
N ALA A 422 7.20 -13.56 -13.53
CA ALA A 422 6.12 -14.51 -13.32
C ALA A 422 5.70 -15.16 -14.65
N GLU A 423 6.02 -16.45 -14.83
CA GLU A 423 5.65 -17.18 -16.04
C GLU A 423 4.12 -17.27 -16.16
N GLY A 424 3.61 -16.99 -17.37
CA GLY A 424 2.20 -17.19 -17.72
C GLY A 424 1.28 -15.99 -17.55
N LEU A 425 1.76 -14.87 -16.99
CA LEU A 425 1.01 -13.61 -16.94
C LEU A 425 1.43 -12.66 -18.07
N PRO A 426 0.50 -11.89 -18.64
CA PRO A 426 0.86 -10.79 -19.54
C PRO A 426 1.75 -9.78 -18.80
N SER A 427 2.88 -9.45 -19.42
CA SER A 427 3.85 -8.52 -18.85
C SER A 427 4.49 -7.65 -19.92
N VAL A 428 5.06 -6.53 -19.46
CA VAL A 428 5.82 -5.58 -20.27
C VAL A 428 7.11 -5.25 -19.54
N SER A 429 8.24 -5.61 -20.13
CA SER A 429 9.54 -5.04 -19.79
C SER A 429 9.77 -3.83 -20.68
N PHE A 430 10.26 -2.74 -20.11
CA PHE A 430 10.49 -1.50 -20.84
C PHE A 430 11.79 -0.83 -20.41
N GLU A 431 12.39 -0.10 -21.34
CA GLU A 431 13.61 0.66 -21.13
C GLU A 431 13.56 1.94 -21.99
N ALA A 432 13.64 3.08 -21.31
CA ALA A 432 13.78 4.41 -21.87
C ALA A 432 15.02 5.09 -21.26
N GLU A 433 15.44 6.25 -21.77
CA GLU A 433 16.72 6.89 -21.42
C GLU A 433 17.05 6.91 -19.91
N SER A 434 16.07 7.18 -19.04
CA SER A 434 16.29 7.31 -17.58
C SER A 434 15.35 6.46 -16.72
N VAL A 435 14.55 5.61 -17.35
CA VAL A 435 13.56 4.78 -16.66
C VAL A 435 13.52 3.42 -17.32
N ARG A 436 13.60 2.37 -16.52
CA ARG A 436 13.36 1.00 -16.97
C ARG A 436 12.51 0.28 -15.96
N GLY A 437 11.92 -0.83 -16.35
CA GLY A 437 11.14 -1.60 -15.42
C GLY A 437 10.45 -2.78 -16.05
N TRP A 438 9.57 -3.34 -15.24
CA TRP A 438 8.70 -4.44 -15.60
C TRP A 438 7.36 -4.25 -14.94
N LEU A 439 6.28 -4.37 -15.72
CA LEU A 439 4.90 -4.31 -15.25
C LEU A 439 4.16 -5.57 -15.66
N THR A 440 3.25 -6.02 -14.79
CA THR A 440 2.29 -7.08 -15.07
C THR A 440 0.93 -6.73 -14.46
N VAL A 441 -0.07 -7.53 -14.83
CA VAL A 441 -1.40 -7.46 -14.22
C VAL A 441 -1.27 -7.81 -12.73
N PRO A 442 -1.75 -6.97 -11.82
CA PRO A 442 -1.61 -7.20 -10.40
C PRO A 442 -2.46 -8.40 -10.00
N PRO A 443 -2.07 -9.16 -8.96
CA PRO A 443 -2.85 -10.29 -8.51
C PRO A 443 -4.31 -9.87 -8.25
N PRO A 444 -5.27 -10.80 -8.35
CA PRO A 444 -6.66 -10.48 -8.06
C PRO A 444 -6.76 -9.69 -6.76
N LEU A 445 -7.62 -8.66 -6.72
CA LEU A 445 -7.90 -7.81 -5.54
C LEU A 445 -6.95 -6.65 -5.28
N ALA A 446 -5.99 -6.36 -6.17
CA ALA A 446 -5.23 -5.12 -6.06
C ALA A 446 -6.09 -3.91 -6.47
N PHE A 447 -6.46 -3.09 -5.49
CA PHE A 447 -7.23 -1.86 -5.70
C PHE A 447 -6.37 -0.67 -6.15
N ALA A 448 -5.07 -0.77 -5.93
CA ALA A 448 -4.07 0.18 -6.37
C ALA A 448 -3.01 -0.52 -7.20
N SER A 449 -2.33 0.27 -8.02
CA SER A 449 -1.06 -0.17 -8.60
C SER A 449 0.00 -0.27 -7.51
N ARG A 450 0.77 -1.35 -7.49
CA ARG A 450 1.86 -1.57 -6.54
C ARG A 450 3.21 -1.60 -7.26
N LEU A 451 4.02 -0.58 -7.01
CA LEU A 451 5.32 -0.44 -7.65
C LEU A 451 6.42 -0.52 -6.62
N GLU A 452 7.39 -1.39 -6.88
CA GLU A 452 8.70 -1.29 -6.26
C GLU A 452 9.52 -0.24 -7.02
N ILE A 453 9.95 0.81 -6.32
CA ILE A 453 10.73 1.90 -6.92
C ILE A 453 12.18 1.69 -6.54
N HIS A 454 13.03 1.64 -7.55
CA HIS A 454 14.47 1.49 -7.46
C HIS A 454 15.14 2.78 -7.91
N GLN A 455 16.23 3.12 -7.24
CA GLN A 455 17.16 4.13 -7.72
C GLN A 455 18.53 3.48 -7.94
N HIS A 456 19.03 3.59 -9.17
CA HIS A 456 20.28 2.95 -9.59
C HIS A 456 20.32 1.44 -9.28
N GLY A 457 19.21 0.75 -9.50
CA GLY A 457 19.06 -0.68 -9.28
C GLY A 457 18.86 -1.10 -7.81
N VAL A 458 18.72 -0.15 -6.89
CA VAL A 458 18.54 -0.42 -5.46
C VAL A 458 17.14 -0.01 -5.03
N LEU A 459 16.40 -0.91 -4.40
CA LEU A 459 15.05 -0.65 -3.88
C LEU A 459 15.10 0.50 -2.86
N VAL A 460 14.36 1.57 -3.16
CA VAL A 460 14.26 2.77 -2.30
C VAL A 460 12.89 2.92 -1.68
N GLY A 461 11.87 2.24 -2.18
CA GLY A 461 10.54 2.28 -1.59
C GLY A 461 9.52 1.48 -2.38
N ARG A 462 8.32 1.36 -1.81
CA ARG A 462 7.14 0.86 -2.51
C ARG A 462 6.12 1.98 -2.58
N SER A 463 5.44 2.10 -3.71
CA SER A 463 4.38 3.09 -3.88
C SER A 463 3.10 2.40 -4.31
N GLU A 464 2.00 2.87 -3.72
CA GLU A 464 0.66 2.58 -4.18
C GLU A 464 0.14 3.77 -4.99
N VAL A 465 -0.31 3.50 -6.22
CA VAL A 465 -0.73 4.52 -7.18
C VAL A 465 -2.14 4.21 -7.67
N TRP A 466 -3.01 5.22 -7.56
CA TRP A 466 -4.45 5.12 -7.85
C TRP A 466 -4.87 5.89 -9.11
N THR A 467 -3.92 6.59 -9.75
CA THR A 467 -4.21 7.58 -10.80
C THR A 467 -4.28 6.97 -12.20
N TRP A 468 -3.96 5.69 -12.36
CA TRP A 468 -3.98 5.05 -13.68
C TRP A 468 -5.30 4.35 -13.95
N PRO A 469 -5.74 4.31 -15.22
CA PRO A 469 -6.95 3.60 -15.60
C PRO A 469 -6.90 2.13 -15.19
N ASN A 470 -5.77 1.47 -15.46
CA ASN A 470 -5.56 0.07 -15.10
C ASN A 470 -4.48 -0.04 -14.02
N ASN A 471 -4.80 -0.73 -12.92
CA ASN A 471 -3.85 -0.97 -11.84
C ASN A 471 -2.72 -1.89 -12.30
N VAL A 472 -1.46 -1.64 -11.94
CA VAL A 472 -0.34 -2.53 -12.31
C VAL A 472 0.45 -2.97 -11.11
N THR A 473 1.10 -4.13 -11.18
CA THR A 473 2.16 -4.48 -10.24
C THR A 473 3.48 -4.62 -10.96
N GLY A 474 4.57 -4.27 -10.29
CA GLY A 474 5.88 -4.44 -10.89
C GLY A 474 6.96 -3.63 -10.19
N TRP A 475 8.06 -3.42 -10.90
CA TRP A 475 9.18 -2.62 -10.43
C TRP A 475 9.60 -1.61 -11.50
N VAL A 476 10.13 -0.49 -11.04
CA VAL A 476 10.67 0.57 -11.88
C VAL A 476 11.99 1.05 -11.29
N ASP A 477 12.97 1.29 -12.15
CA ASP A 477 14.29 1.80 -11.80
C ASP A 477 14.58 3.09 -12.55
N THR A 478 14.99 4.13 -11.82
CA THR A 478 15.32 5.43 -12.38
C THR A 478 16.43 6.10 -11.58
N ASP A 479 17.26 6.91 -12.22
CA ASP A 479 18.27 7.75 -11.58
C ASP A 479 17.70 9.11 -11.11
N ARG A 480 16.54 9.53 -11.62
CA ARG A 480 16.03 10.91 -11.43
C ARG A 480 15.19 11.13 -10.18
N ILE A 481 14.83 10.08 -9.45
CA ILE A 481 13.86 10.20 -8.36
C ILE A 481 14.45 10.85 -7.10
N GLY A 482 13.68 11.75 -6.49
CA GLY A 482 14.01 12.34 -5.18
C GLY A 482 13.76 11.35 -4.05
N LEU A 483 14.70 11.26 -3.10
CA LEU A 483 14.55 10.46 -1.89
C LEU A 483 14.35 11.35 -0.67
N ASN A 484 13.57 10.86 0.30
CA ASN A 484 13.39 11.51 1.57
C ASN A 484 14.69 11.48 2.41
N LEU A 485 14.68 12.12 3.58
CA LEU A 485 15.86 12.18 4.44
C LEU A 485 16.37 10.79 4.85
N SER A 486 15.46 9.81 5.01
CA SER A 486 15.78 8.43 5.40
C SER A 486 16.33 7.56 4.26
N GLN A 487 16.44 8.10 3.04
CA GLN A 487 16.94 7.42 1.83
C GLN A 487 16.22 6.08 1.53
N SER A 488 15.03 5.90 2.10
CA SER A 488 14.22 4.69 2.08
C SER A 488 12.76 4.99 1.77
N GLY A 489 12.49 6.20 1.28
CA GLY A 489 11.19 6.63 0.79
C GLY A 489 11.38 7.60 -0.36
N VAL A 490 10.39 7.60 -1.25
CA VAL A 490 10.36 8.46 -2.44
C VAL A 490 9.64 9.76 -2.10
N VAL A 491 10.20 10.89 -2.52
CA VAL A 491 9.53 12.19 -2.41
C VAL A 491 8.54 12.33 -3.55
N ARG A 492 7.30 12.73 -3.24
CA ARG A 492 6.26 13.02 -4.23
C ARG A 492 6.40 14.45 -4.71
N ASP A 493 7.32 14.67 -5.64
CA ASP A 493 7.58 15.93 -6.31
C ASP A 493 7.38 15.82 -7.83
N ALA A 494 7.70 16.87 -8.57
CA ALA A 494 7.60 16.88 -10.03
C ALA A 494 8.42 15.76 -10.72
N ARG A 495 9.47 15.23 -10.08
CA ARG A 495 10.27 14.11 -10.60
C ARG A 495 9.51 12.79 -10.45
N PHE A 496 8.79 12.62 -9.34
CA PHE A 496 7.86 11.49 -9.16
C PHE A 496 6.73 11.55 -10.17
N ASP A 497 6.13 12.72 -10.38
CA ASP A 497 5.06 12.89 -11.37
C ASP A 497 5.54 12.59 -12.79
N ALA A 498 6.75 13.04 -13.15
CA ALA A 498 7.38 12.70 -14.43
C ALA A 498 7.63 11.19 -14.57
N LEU A 499 8.04 10.51 -13.50
CA LEU A 499 8.16 9.05 -13.48
C LEU A 499 6.80 8.39 -13.73
N MET A 500 5.74 8.81 -13.02
CA MET A 500 4.40 8.25 -13.18
C MET A 500 3.85 8.48 -14.59
N ALA A 501 4.12 9.65 -15.19
CA ALA A 501 3.76 9.95 -16.58
C ALA A 501 4.51 9.05 -17.58
N ALA A 502 5.80 8.78 -17.35
CA ALA A 502 6.60 7.90 -18.19
C ALA A 502 6.08 6.45 -18.20
N LEU A 503 5.37 6.02 -17.15
CA LEU A 503 4.78 4.68 -17.06
C LEU A 503 3.46 4.52 -17.83
N ALA A 504 2.84 5.60 -18.30
CA ALA A 504 1.59 5.54 -19.06
C ALA A 504 1.73 4.71 -20.35
N GLY A 505 2.85 4.86 -21.08
CA GLY A 505 3.14 4.09 -22.28
C GLY A 505 3.22 2.57 -22.02
N PRO A 506 4.09 2.11 -21.11
CA PRO A 506 4.15 0.70 -20.70
C PRO A 506 2.82 0.12 -20.20
N ILE A 507 2.02 0.89 -19.45
CA ILE A 507 0.68 0.46 -19.00
C ILE A 507 -0.27 0.29 -20.18
N GLN A 508 -0.25 1.21 -21.15
CA GLN A 508 -1.03 1.08 -22.37
C GLN A 508 -0.59 -0.16 -23.18
N GLU A 509 0.71 -0.40 -23.31
CA GLU A 509 1.24 -1.60 -23.97
C GLU A 509 0.74 -2.88 -23.27
N LEU A 510 0.78 -2.91 -21.92
CA LEU A 510 0.29 -4.05 -21.15
C LEU A 510 -1.21 -4.27 -21.40
N THR A 511 -1.99 -3.18 -21.44
CA THR A 511 -3.41 -3.21 -21.76
C THR A 511 -3.65 -3.83 -23.14
N MET A 512 -2.89 -3.41 -24.15
CA MET A 512 -2.96 -3.95 -25.50
C MET A 512 -2.51 -5.42 -25.61
N LYS A 513 -1.64 -5.90 -24.71
CA LYS A 513 -1.28 -7.33 -24.62
C LYS A 513 -2.37 -8.18 -23.99
N VAL A 514 -3.08 -7.65 -22.99
CA VAL A 514 -4.14 -8.36 -22.26
C VAL A 514 -5.42 -8.45 -23.10
N LEU A 515 -5.75 -7.38 -23.81
CA LEU A 515 -6.97 -7.25 -24.62
C LEU A 515 -7.27 -8.46 -25.54
N PRO A 516 -6.37 -8.88 -26.44
CA PRO A 516 -6.64 -10.02 -27.34
C PRO A 516 -6.80 -11.36 -26.59
N LEU A 517 -6.26 -11.49 -25.38
CA LEU A 517 -6.45 -12.68 -24.55
C LEU A 517 -7.88 -12.75 -24.03
N VAL A 518 -8.40 -11.61 -23.55
CA VAL A 518 -9.79 -11.52 -23.07
C VAL A 518 -10.76 -11.69 -24.23
N GLU A 519 -10.54 -11.02 -25.37
CA GLU A 519 -11.41 -11.16 -26.55
C GLU A 519 -11.53 -12.61 -27.03
N ARG A 520 -10.42 -13.35 -27.01
CA ARG A 520 -10.39 -14.77 -27.38
C ARG A 520 -11.09 -15.66 -26.34
N ASP A 521 -10.80 -15.45 -25.06
CA ASP A 521 -11.17 -16.41 -24.00
C ASP A 521 -12.57 -16.14 -23.41
N LEU A 522 -13.06 -14.90 -23.47
CA LEU A 522 -14.29 -14.46 -22.81
C LEU A 522 -15.56 -15.20 -23.31
N PRO A 523 -15.79 -15.42 -24.61
CA PRO A 523 -16.98 -16.16 -25.08
C PRO A 523 -17.04 -17.60 -24.55
N GLU A 524 -15.88 -18.27 -24.50
CA GLU A 524 -15.81 -19.64 -23.97
C GLU A 524 -15.97 -19.65 -22.45
N ALA A 525 -15.37 -18.70 -21.73
CA ALA A 525 -15.59 -18.53 -20.30
C ALA A 525 -17.07 -18.27 -19.98
N ALA A 526 -17.77 -17.45 -20.78
CA ALA A 526 -19.20 -17.19 -20.66
C ALA A 526 -20.00 -18.49 -20.83
N ARG A 527 -19.78 -19.23 -21.92
CA ARG A 527 -20.44 -20.51 -22.20
C ARG A 527 -20.27 -21.51 -21.05
N LEU A 528 -19.05 -21.62 -20.50
CA LEU A 528 -18.75 -22.49 -19.38
C LEU A 528 -19.45 -22.05 -18.08
N ALA A 529 -19.46 -20.75 -17.79
CA ALA A 529 -20.13 -20.19 -16.63
C ALA A 529 -21.66 -20.37 -16.69
N MET A 530 -22.24 -20.35 -17.90
CA MET A 530 -23.65 -20.65 -18.14
C MET A 530 -23.97 -22.14 -17.95
N ALA A 531 -23.10 -23.02 -18.45
CA ALA A 531 -23.32 -24.46 -18.44
C ALA A 531 -23.26 -25.10 -17.05
N SER A 532 -22.65 -24.43 -16.06
CA SER A 532 -22.40 -25.01 -14.74
C SER A 532 -22.48 -23.98 -13.61
N PRO A 533 -23.34 -24.19 -12.59
CA PRO A 533 -23.36 -23.37 -11.38
C PRO A 533 -22.00 -23.29 -10.67
N TYR A 534 -21.16 -24.33 -10.80
CA TYR A 534 -19.81 -24.30 -10.24
C TYR A 534 -18.88 -23.36 -11.00
N CYS A 535 -18.91 -23.39 -12.34
CA CYS A 535 -18.12 -22.46 -13.17
C CYS A 535 -18.59 -21.02 -12.95
N ARG A 536 -19.90 -20.81 -12.82
CA ARG A 536 -20.51 -19.54 -12.42
C ARG A 536 -19.95 -19.01 -11.09
N ALA A 537 -19.92 -19.87 -10.06
CA ALA A 537 -19.36 -19.50 -8.76
C ALA A 537 -17.85 -19.20 -8.83
N GLN A 538 -17.11 -19.88 -9.72
CA GLN A 538 -15.68 -19.59 -9.91
C GLN A 538 -15.46 -18.26 -10.63
N TRP A 539 -16.28 -17.94 -11.63
CA TRP A 539 -16.30 -16.62 -12.26
C TRP A 539 -16.59 -15.55 -11.22
N ALA A 540 -17.72 -15.67 -10.50
CA ALA A 540 -18.10 -14.74 -9.44
C ALA A 540 -16.97 -14.56 -8.42
N ALA A 541 -16.35 -15.62 -7.91
CA ALA A 541 -15.28 -15.51 -6.92
C ALA A 541 -13.96 -14.87 -7.41
N HIS A 542 -13.75 -14.71 -8.72
CA HIS A 542 -12.53 -14.12 -9.30
C HIS A 542 -12.79 -12.81 -10.06
N ALA A 543 -14.02 -12.60 -10.52
CA ALA A 543 -14.52 -11.30 -10.96
C ALA A 543 -14.89 -10.43 -9.76
N GLU A 544 -15.37 -11.02 -8.67
CA GLU A 544 -15.69 -10.37 -7.39
C GLU A 544 -14.66 -10.70 -6.32
N HIS A 545 -14.63 -9.88 -5.29
CA HIS A 545 -13.85 -10.12 -4.09
C HIS A 545 -14.14 -11.52 -3.48
N PRO A 546 -13.13 -12.37 -3.20
CA PRO A 546 -13.32 -13.68 -2.57
C PRO A 546 -13.66 -13.59 -1.08
N VAL A 547 -14.05 -12.42 -0.56
CA VAL A 547 -14.32 -12.23 0.87
C VAL A 547 -15.64 -12.87 1.33
N SER A 548 -16.50 -13.34 0.41
CA SER A 548 -17.79 -13.94 0.77
C SER A 548 -18.02 -15.40 0.34
N PHE A 549 -17.16 -16.00 -0.49
CA PHE A 549 -17.40 -17.39 -0.92
C PHE A 549 -16.73 -18.40 0.02
N ASP A 550 -17.50 -18.85 1.03
CA ASP A 550 -17.13 -20.02 1.82
C ASP A 550 -17.06 -21.24 0.90
N VAL A 551 -15.84 -21.67 0.56
CA VAL A 551 -15.57 -22.90 -0.20
C VAL A 551 -16.23 -24.12 0.47
N LYS A 552 -16.60 -24.04 1.77
CA LYS A 552 -17.35 -25.10 2.45
C LYS A 552 -18.79 -25.25 1.95
N THR A 553 -19.42 -24.22 1.39
CA THR A 553 -20.73 -24.34 0.72
C THR A 553 -20.64 -24.91 -0.70
N ALA A 554 -19.44 -24.94 -1.31
CA ALA A 554 -19.16 -25.72 -2.52
C ALA A 554 -18.90 -27.22 -2.21
N ARG A 555 -19.57 -27.75 -1.17
CA ARG A 555 -19.84 -29.18 -0.98
C ARG A 555 -20.90 -29.70 -1.94
N TRP A 556 -21.17 -29.00 -3.06
CA TRP A 556 -21.85 -29.60 -4.19
C TRP A 556 -20.98 -30.78 -4.64
N LYS A 557 -21.57 -31.96 -4.46
CA LYS A 557 -20.90 -33.25 -4.28
C LYS A 557 -19.68 -33.39 -5.18
N ARG A 558 -18.56 -33.87 -4.60
CA ARG A 558 -17.50 -34.65 -5.30
C ARG A 558 -18.07 -35.94 -5.92
N GLY A 559 -19.29 -35.87 -6.45
CA GLY A 559 -20.07 -36.96 -6.97
C GLY A 559 -19.84 -37.12 -8.46
N VAL A 560 -19.95 -38.37 -8.88
CA VAL A 560 -19.75 -38.87 -10.24
C VAL A 560 -20.48 -38.05 -11.31
N LEU A 561 -21.62 -37.40 -11.01
CA LEU A 561 -22.39 -36.59 -11.97
C LEU A 561 -21.63 -35.37 -12.52
N GLY A 562 -20.94 -34.59 -11.68
CA GLY A 562 -20.17 -33.43 -12.15
C GLY A 562 -18.94 -33.82 -12.97
N ALA A 563 -18.46 -35.06 -12.85
CA ALA A 563 -17.38 -35.60 -13.69
C ALA A 563 -17.92 -36.14 -15.01
N LYS A 564 -19.11 -36.72 -14.99
CA LYS A 564 -19.80 -37.27 -16.16
C LYS A 564 -20.27 -36.16 -17.11
N LEU A 565 -20.80 -35.05 -16.59
CA LEU A 565 -21.21 -33.89 -17.39
C LEU A 565 -20.02 -33.23 -18.11
N LEU A 566 -18.90 -33.05 -17.42
CA LEU A 566 -17.69 -32.47 -18.00
C LEU A 566 -17.01 -33.40 -19.02
N ARG A 567 -17.03 -34.73 -18.79
CA ARG A 567 -16.62 -35.72 -19.81
C ARG A 567 -17.55 -35.74 -21.02
N MET A 568 -18.86 -35.54 -20.83
CA MET A 568 -19.83 -35.42 -21.93
C MET A 568 -19.60 -34.17 -22.78
N LEU A 569 -19.07 -33.09 -22.19
CA LEU A 569 -18.76 -31.85 -22.89
C LEU A 569 -17.38 -31.85 -23.59
N GLN A 570 -16.65 -32.97 -23.59
CA GLN A 570 -15.30 -33.10 -24.21
C GLN A 570 -14.28 -32.03 -23.78
N LEU A 571 -14.42 -31.48 -22.57
CA LEU A 571 -13.48 -30.48 -22.08
C LEU A 571 -12.20 -31.16 -21.59
N ASP A 572 -11.06 -30.75 -22.16
CA ASP A 572 -9.73 -31.08 -21.66
C ASP A 572 -9.64 -30.79 -20.15
N SER A 573 -8.81 -31.58 -19.45
CA SER A 573 -8.77 -31.74 -17.99
C SER A 573 -9.40 -30.61 -17.16
N ARG A 574 -10.23 -30.96 -16.15
CA ARG A 574 -10.91 -30.01 -15.24
C ARG A 574 -10.06 -28.82 -14.76
N ALA A 575 -8.75 -28.98 -14.64
CA ALA A 575 -7.82 -27.92 -14.29
C ALA A 575 -7.76 -26.81 -15.36
N SER A 576 -7.68 -27.17 -16.64
CA SER A 576 -7.60 -26.24 -17.78
C SER A 576 -8.86 -25.39 -17.91
N THR A 577 -10.05 -25.98 -17.74
CA THR A 577 -11.33 -25.24 -17.78
C THR A 577 -11.43 -24.21 -16.66
N LEU A 578 -11.03 -24.59 -15.44
CA LEU A 578 -11.08 -23.68 -14.29
C LEU A 578 -10.04 -22.58 -14.40
N GLU A 579 -8.86 -22.90 -14.89
CA GLU A 579 -7.81 -21.91 -15.15
C GLU A 579 -8.27 -20.88 -16.18
N LEU A 580 -8.91 -21.34 -17.28
CA LEU A 580 -9.50 -20.45 -18.27
C LEU A 580 -10.51 -19.48 -17.63
N ILE A 581 -11.47 -19.99 -16.86
CA ILE A 581 -12.48 -19.14 -16.20
C ILE A 581 -11.84 -18.13 -15.25
N ARG A 582 -10.93 -18.58 -14.38
CA ARG A 582 -10.30 -17.73 -13.35
C ARG A 582 -9.45 -16.64 -13.98
N ARG A 583 -8.58 -17.03 -14.92
CA ARG A 583 -7.70 -16.10 -15.63
C ARG A 583 -8.53 -15.08 -16.41
N THR A 584 -9.55 -15.53 -17.15
CA THR A 584 -10.38 -14.64 -17.96
C THR A 584 -11.22 -13.70 -17.10
N ALA A 585 -11.80 -14.18 -15.99
CA ALA A 585 -12.53 -13.35 -15.04
C ALA A 585 -11.64 -12.24 -14.47
N TRP A 586 -10.43 -12.59 -14.05
CA TRP A 586 -9.47 -11.64 -13.50
C TRP A 586 -9.01 -10.61 -14.54
N LEU A 587 -8.61 -11.04 -15.74
CA LEU A 587 -8.16 -10.12 -16.79
C LEU A 587 -9.29 -9.21 -17.30
N ALA A 588 -10.51 -9.74 -17.43
CA ALA A 588 -11.68 -8.95 -17.79
C ALA A 588 -12.00 -7.91 -16.70
N CYS A 589 -11.98 -8.31 -15.43
CA CYS A 589 -12.16 -7.39 -14.31
C CYS A 589 -11.09 -6.29 -14.31
N TRP A 590 -9.84 -6.65 -14.59
CA TRP A 590 -8.74 -5.70 -14.69
C TRP A 590 -8.97 -4.66 -15.79
N LEU A 591 -9.33 -5.10 -17.01
CA LEU A 591 -9.62 -4.20 -18.13
C LEU A 591 -10.81 -3.26 -17.86
N ARG A 592 -11.84 -3.74 -17.15
CA ARG A 592 -13.02 -2.93 -16.79
C ARG A 592 -12.67 -1.77 -15.85
N MET A 593 -11.69 -1.96 -14.96
CA MET A 593 -11.26 -0.89 -14.05
C MET A 593 -10.72 0.32 -14.82
N GLY A 594 -10.08 0.10 -15.97
CA GLY A 594 -9.64 1.13 -16.89
C GLY A 594 -10.46 1.22 -18.16
N ALA A 595 -11.78 1.00 -18.10
CA ALA A 595 -12.66 0.96 -19.28
C ALA A 595 -12.49 2.18 -20.22
N GLY A 596 -12.15 3.36 -19.70
CA GLY A 596 -11.86 4.55 -20.51
C GLY A 596 -10.59 4.46 -21.38
N SER A 597 -9.74 3.47 -21.16
CA SER A 597 -8.51 3.21 -21.93
C SER A 597 -8.65 2.04 -22.91
N VAL A 598 -9.81 1.38 -22.94
CA VAL A 598 -10.10 0.21 -23.77
C VAL A 598 -11.01 0.63 -24.94
N PRO A 599 -10.83 0.11 -26.17
CA PRO A 599 -11.75 0.32 -27.27
C PRO A 599 -13.20 -0.04 -26.89
N LYS A 600 -14.16 0.80 -27.29
CA LYS A 600 -15.57 0.60 -26.94
C LYS A 600 -16.14 -0.74 -27.43
N GLU A 601 -15.62 -1.28 -28.52
CA GLU A 601 -16.08 -2.54 -29.10
C GLU A 601 -15.55 -3.78 -28.36
N THR A 602 -14.63 -3.62 -27.42
CA THR A 602 -14.04 -4.76 -26.71
C THR A 602 -15.10 -5.43 -25.83
N PRO A 603 -15.37 -6.73 -26.03
CA PRO A 603 -16.27 -7.49 -25.17
C PRO A 603 -15.62 -7.63 -23.78
N LEU A 604 -16.27 -7.03 -22.79
CA LEU A 604 -15.80 -7.08 -21.40
C LEU A 604 -16.83 -7.68 -20.47
N TYR A 605 -18.10 -7.74 -20.85
CA TYR A 605 -19.22 -8.09 -19.96
C TYR A 605 -19.99 -9.29 -20.49
N PHE A 606 -20.85 -9.85 -19.64
CA PHE A 606 -21.77 -10.92 -20.02
C PHE A 606 -23.19 -10.38 -20.15
N SER A 607 -23.92 -10.89 -21.13
CA SER A 607 -25.37 -10.76 -21.15
C SER A 607 -26.03 -11.88 -20.33
N ALA A 608 -27.30 -11.70 -19.95
CA ALA A 608 -28.07 -12.63 -19.14
C ALA A 608 -28.26 -14.00 -19.80
N ASP A 609 -28.22 -14.05 -21.13
CA ASP A 609 -28.28 -15.28 -21.93
C ASP A 609 -26.91 -15.96 -22.15
N GLY A 610 -25.82 -15.36 -21.65
CA GLY A 610 -24.47 -15.90 -21.81
C GLY A 610 -23.71 -15.43 -23.05
N GLY A 611 -24.27 -14.48 -23.80
CA GLY A 611 -23.50 -13.70 -24.77
C GLY A 611 -22.49 -12.76 -24.10
N VAL A 612 -21.74 -12.04 -24.93
CA VAL A 612 -20.79 -11.01 -24.49
C VAL A 612 -21.28 -9.63 -24.86
N LEU A 613 -21.01 -8.66 -23.99
CA LEU A 613 -21.35 -7.26 -24.18
C LEU A 613 -20.08 -6.41 -24.18
N SER A 614 -19.99 -5.50 -25.15
CA SER A 614 -18.93 -4.51 -25.22
C SER A 614 -19.26 -3.30 -24.35
N GLN A 615 -18.23 -2.53 -23.99
CA GLN A 615 -18.41 -1.28 -23.23
C GLN A 615 -19.31 -0.29 -23.99
N GLY A 616 -19.09 -0.12 -25.30
CA GLY A 616 -19.90 0.74 -26.16
C GLY A 616 -21.36 0.33 -26.20
N ARG A 617 -21.64 -0.99 -26.27
CA ARG A 617 -23.00 -1.49 -26.23
C ARG A 617 -23.70 -1.19 -24.90
N LEU A 618 -22.99 -1.30 -23.77
CA LEU A 618 -23.54 -0.92 -22.47
C LEU A 618 -23.85 0.58 -22.38
N GLU A 619 -22.98 1.43 -22.91
CA GLU A 619 -23.19 2.88 -22.97
C GLU A 619 -24.42 3.23 -23.82
N GLU A 620 -24.61 2.58 -24.97
CA GLU A 620 -25.80 2.73 -25.81
C GLU A 620 -27.09 2.35 -25.06
N LEU A 621 -27.09 1.17 -24.44
CA LEU A 621 -28.24 0.67 -23.65
C LEU A 621 -28.54 1.59 -22.47
N ALA A 622 -27.51 2.13 -21.82
CA ALA A 622 -27.65 3.08 -20.73
C ALA A 622 -28.22 4.42 -21.20
N ALA A 623 -27.73 4.97 -22.32
CA ALA A 623 -28.22 6.20 -22.89
C ALA A 623 -29.69 6.10 -23.34
N GLY A 624 -30.13 4.91 -23.79
CA GLY A 624 -31.53 4.61 -24.09
C GLY A 624 -32.43 4.43 -22.86
N GLY A 625 -31.87 4.37 -21.64
CA GLY A 625 -32.62 4.06 -20.42
C GLY A 625 -33.07 2.60 -20.32
N GLU A 626 -32.47 1.72 -21.13
CA GLU A 626 -32.85 0.31 -21.30
C GLU A 626 -31.92 -0.65 -20.55
N LEU A 627 -30.80 -0.13 -20.01
CA LEU A 627 -29.81 -0.96 -19.33
C LEU A 627 -30.39 -1.56 -18.05
N ARG A 628 -30.64 -2.86 -18.13
CA ARG A 628 -31.16 -3.73 -17.08
C ARG A 628 -30.08 -4.72 -16.69
N TYR A 629 -30.21 -5.27 -15.48
CA TYR A 629 -29.28 -6.29 -15.03
C TYR A 629 -29.93 -7.43 -14.27
N VAL A 630 -29.21 -8.54 -14.20
CA VAL A 630 -29.51 -9.69 -13.34
C VAL A 630 -28.27 -10.10 -12.57
N THR A 631 -28.46 -10.58 -11.34
CA THR A 631 -27.37 -11.12 -10.49
C THR A 631 -27.05 -12.58 -10.80
N SER A 632 -27.95 -13.25 -11.50
CA SER A 632 -27.80 -14.63 -11.98
C SER A 632 -28.16 -14.69 -13.45
N PRO A 633 -27.52 -15.56 -14.24
CA PRO A 633 -27.92 -15.78 -15.63
C PRO A 633 -29.38 -16.18 -15.79
N ARG A 634 -30.02 -15.61 -16.81
CA ARG A 634 -31.43 -15.78 -17.14
C ARG A 634 -31.59 -15.96 -18.66
N PRO A 635 -31.22 -17.13 -19.21
CA PRO A 635 -31.37 -17.41 -20.63
C PRO A 635 -32.85 -17.49 -21.07
N ASP A 636 -33.77 -17.51 -20.10
CA ASP A 636 -35.22 -17.43 -20.28
C ASP A 636 -35.74 -16.01 -20.58
N LEU A 637 -34.93 -14.96 -20.39
CA LEU A 637 -35.35 -13.59 -20.66
C LEU A 637 -35.46 -13.32 -22.17
N PRO A 638 -36.60 -12.81 -22.67
CA PRO A 638 -36.81 -12.52 -24.09
C PRO A 638 -35.75 -11.56 -24.68
N ASP A 639 -35.27 -10.63 -23.87
CA ASP A 639 -34.23 -9.65 -24.23
C ASP A 639 -32.88 -9.98 -23.55
N GLY A 640 -32.64 -11.25 -23.20
CA GLY A 640 -31.48 -11.65 -22.38
C GLY A 640 -30.12 -11.16 -22.90
N LYS A 641 -30.01 -10.96 -24.22
CA LYS A 641 -28.83 -10.41 -24.91
C LYS A 641 -28.51 -8.95 -24.57
N ASP A 642 -29.50 -8.16 -24.16
CA ASP A 642 -29.38 -6.72 -23.83
C ASP A 642 -29.48 -6.47 -22.32
N VAL A 643 -29.52 -7.54 -21.52
CA VAL A 643 -29.54 -7.49 -20.05
C VAL A 643 -28.17 -7.88 -19.54
N LEU A 644 -27.53 -7.01 -18.76
CA LEU A 644 -26.22 -7.28 -18.16
C LEU A 644 -26.32 -8.37 -17.10
N TRP A 645 -25.49 -9.40 -17.21
CA TRP A 645 -25.23 -10.29 -16.10
C TRP A 645 -24.07 -9.74 -15.27
N ALA A 646 -24.40 -9.17 -14.11
CA ALA A 646 -23.46 -8.54 -13.19
C ALA A 646 -23.50 -9.28 -11.86
N THR A 647 -22.41 -9.97 -11.53
CA THR A 647 -22.38 -10.83 -10.35
C THR A 647 -21.93 -10.06 -9.12
N GLY A 648 -21.13 -8.99 -9.26
CA GLY A 648 -20.78 -8.15 -8.11
C GLY A 648 -20.07 -6.83 -8.42
N TRP A 649 -19.44 -6.25 -7.39
CA TRP A 649 -19.09 -4.82 -7.32
C TRP A 649 -18.23 -4.30 -8.49
N SER A 650 -17.32 -5.10 -9.03
CA SER A 650 -16.50 -4.75 -10.19
C SER A 650 -17.28 -4.64 -11.50
N ASP A 651 -18.44 -5.31 -11.61
CA ASP A 651 -19.39 -5.14 -12.71
C ASP A 651 -20.22 -3.86 -12.51
N TRP A 652 -20.62 -3.56 -11.26
CA TRP A 652 -21.45 -2.41 -10.90
C TRP A 652 -20.72 -1.08 -10.98
N ARG A 653 -19.51 -1.00 -10.42
CA ARG A 653 -18.82 0.26 -10.15
C ARG A 653 -18.59 1.11 -11.41
N PRO A 654 -18.08 0.55 -12.53
CA PRO A 654 -17.95 1.33 -13.77
C PRO A 654 -19.29 1.83 -14.31
N LEU A 655 -20.40 1.25 -13.85
CA LEU A 655 -21.75 1.50 -14.32
C LEU A 655 -22.61 2.28 -13.31
N GLU A 656 -22.09 2.66 -12.13
CA GLU A 656 -22.81 3.43 -11.11
C GLU A 656 -23.37 4.75 -11.68
N ALA A 657 -22.68 5.33 -12.67
CA ALA A 657 -23.12 6.52 -13.38
C ALA A 657 -24.45 6.33 -14.16
N PHE A 658 -24.81 5.08 -14.53
CA PHE A 658 -25.91 4.78 -15.44
C PHE A 658 -27.26 4.49 -14.76
N LYS A 659 -27.39 4.64 -13.42
CA LYS A 659 -28.64 4.43 -12.66
C LYS A 659 -29.40 3.15 -13.07
N LEU A 660 -28.72 2.01 -12.91
CA LEU A 660 -29.21 0.71 -13.36
C LEU A 660 -30.47 0.23 -12.62
N LYS A 661 -31.35 -0.50 -13.32
CA LYS A 661 -32.52 -1.18 -12.73
C LYS A 661 -32.28 -2.70 -12.66
N CYS A 662 -32.38 -3.26 -11.46
CA CYS A 662 -32.38 -4.71 -11.24
C CYS A 662 -33.66 -5.32 -11.83
N VAL A 663 -33.52 -6.43 -12.55
CA VAL A 663 -34.63 -7.27 -12.99
C VAL A 663 -34.60 -8.53 -12.13
N ASP A 664 -35.58 -8.68 -11.25
CA ASP A 664 -35.69 -9.85 -10.37
C ASP A 664 -36.03 -11.15 -11.14
#